data_AF-A0A1L9T8F3-F1
#
_entry.id   AF-A0A1L9T8F3-F1
#
_cell.length_a   1.000
_cell.length_b   1.000
_cell.length_c   1.000
_cell.angle_alpha   90.00
_cell.angle_beta   90.00
_cell.angle_gamma   90.00
#
_symmetry.space_group_name_H-M   'P 1'
#
loop_
_entity.id
_entity.type
_entity.pdbx_description
1 polymer ?
#
loop_
_entity_poly.entity_id
_entity_poly.type
_entity_poly.pdbx_seq_one_letter_code
_entity_poly.pdbx_strand_id
1 'polypeptide(L)'
;MSELRFDNQTVVVTGAGGGLGKAYALFFASRGANVVVNDLGGSHKGEGQSSKAADVVVEEIKAAGGKAVANYDSVENGEGIIDTAIKNFGRVDVLINNAGILRDVSFKNMKDQDWDLINKVHTYGAYKCARAAWPHFRKQKFGRVINTASAAGLFGNFGQANYSAAKLGQVGFTETLAKEGAKYNIIANVIAPIAASRMTATVMPPEVLELLKPEWVVPVVATLVHSSNTTESGSIFEIGGGHVAKIRWERAKGALLKTDASLTPGAIARRWNDVNDFSKPEYPSGPANFMEFLEDGIKLPPAPAGEEPDFKGKVALVTGGGNGLGRAYCLQFAKLGAKVVVNDLVDPEPVVQEIKKLGGEAVGNKASCEDGPAVVKTAIDTYGRIDILVNNAGILRDKAFTNMTDDLWNPVVNIHLRGTYKVTQAAWPHMLKNKYGRIVNTASTSGIYGNFGQANYAAAKLGILGFSRALALEGAKYNIKVNTIAPNAGTNMTRSIMPEEMVQAFKPDYVAPLVVLLCSDICPEPYSTKGLFECGSGWFGSTRWQRSGGHGFPVDIKLTPEAVVKELGKITNFDDGRADHPDNIQAANEKVMENFNNRSNGGGGNDILTAIEEAKKATTDGTAFDYTERDVILYNLSLGAKRTDLPLVYENNDHFQALPTFGVIPWFNTTTPWDMGDIVKNFSPMMLLHGEQYMEIRKFPIPTDARTKTYPKLIDVVDKGAAALVVAGYTTKDASTGEDLFYNESTVFIRGSGGFGGSPKPTAARPKGAVAAYKPPQRKADVVVEEKTSEDQAALYRLNGDRNPLHIDPEFSKVGGFKTPILHGLCSLGVSGKHVFSKFGPIKNLKVRFAGVVLPGQTLKTEMWKEGNTVLFQTTVVDTGKPAITGAGAELLDGAKAKL
;
A
#
# COMPACT_ATOMS: atom_id res chain seq x y z
N MET A 1 -17.56 0.04 -32.43
CA MET A 1 -18.69 0.14 -31.47
C MET A 1 -19.15 1.59 -31.50
N SER A 2 -20.45 1.86 -31.49
CA SER A 2 -20.95 3.24 -31.39
C SER A 2 -20.55 3.84 -30.04
N GLU A 3 -20.42 5.16 -29.98
CA GLU A 3 -20.14 5.89 -28.75
C GLU A 3 -21.24 5.62 -27.69
N LEU A 4 -20.85 5.34 -26.44
CA LEU A 4 -21.76 5.19 -25.30
C LEU A 4 -22.30 6.57 -24.90
N ARG A 5 -23.62 6.73 -24.96
CA ARG A 5 -24.33 7.98 -24.68
C ARG A 5 -25.29 7.82 -23.51
N PHE A 6 -25.55 8.92 -22.82
CA PHE A 6 -26.41 9.02 -21.64
C PHE A 6 -27.55 10.02 -21.88
N ASP A 7 -27.98 10.15 -23.14
CA ASP A 7 -29.04 11.07 -23.53
C ASP A 7 -30.33 10.79 -22.74
N ASN A 8 -30.98 11.86 -22.28
CA ASN A 8 -32.20 11.81 -21.46
C ASN A 8 -32.05 11.11 -20.10
N GLN A 9 -30.82 10.84 -19.65
CA GLN A 9 -30.54 10.35 -18.31
C GLN A 9 -30.08 11.50 -17.40
N THR A 10 -30.37 11.37 -16.11
CA THR A 10 -29.93 12.34 -15.10
C THR A 10 -28.92 11.71 -14.14
N VAL A 11 -27.75 12.32 -14.06
CA VAL A 11 -26.61 11.87 -13.25
C VAL A 11 -26.41 12.84 -12.10
N VAL A 12 -26.48 12.32 -10.87
CA VAL A 12 -26.16 13.06 -9.65
C VAL A 12 -24.75 12.70 -9.23
N VAL A 13 -23.87 13.70 -9.10
CA VAL A 13 -22.48 13.52 -8.66
C VAL A 13 -22.27 14.33 -7.38
N THR A 14 -21.93 13.67 -6.27
CA THR A 14 -21.62 14.33 -5.01
C THR A 14 -20.14 14.69 -4.92
N GLY A 15 -19.82 15.85 -4.32
CA GLY A 15 -18.44 16.38 -4.28
C GLY A 15 -17.88 16.68 -5.67
N ALA A 16 -18.70 17.31 -6.52
CA ALA A 16 -18.43 17.51 -7.94
C ALA A 16 -17.81 18.87 -8.29
N GLY A 17 -17.48 19.71 -7.31
CA GLY A 17 -16.85 21.02 -7.51
C GLY A 17 -15.37 20.95 -7.88
N GLY A 18 -14.73 19.78 -7.83
CA GLY A 18 -13.33 19.59 -8.21
C GLY A 18 -12.91 18.12 -8.32
N GLY A 19 -11.66 17.90 -8.73
CA GLY A 19 -11.05 16.58 -8.81
C GLY A 19 -11.87 15.57 -9.63
N LEU A 20 -11.99 14.35 -9.11
CA LEU A 20 -12.68 13.24 -9.76
C LEU A 20 -14.18 13.50 -9.97
N GLY A 21 -14.85 14.17 -9.02
CA GLY A 21 -16.27 14.51 -9.14
C GLY A 21 -16.54 15.49 -10.30
N LYS A 22 -15.69 16.52 -10.45
CA LYS A 22 -15.76 17.43 -11.60
C LYS A 22 -15.56 16.68 -12.92
N ALA A 23 -14.58 15.76 -12.97
CA ALA A 23 -14.30 14.98 -14.17
C ALA A 23 -15.49 14.09 -14.59
N TYR A 24 -16.19 13.47 -13.63
CA TYR A 24 -17.45 12.77 -13.92
C TYR A 24 -18.50 13.72 -14.49
N ALA A 25 -18.74 14.85 -13.83
CA ALA A 25 -19.78 15.80 -14.23
C ALA A 25 -19.60 16.29 -15.68
N LEU A 26 -18.38 16.72 -16.02
CA LEU A 26 -18.03 17.15 -17.37
C LEU A 26 -18.20 16.03 -18.40
N PHE A 27 -17.73 14.82 -18.06
CA PHE A 27 -17.83 13.68 -18.98
C PHE A 27 -19.28 13.28 -19.26
N PHE A 28 -20.10 13.09 -18.23
CA PHE A 28 -21.49 12.69 -18.42
C PHE A 28 -22.29 13.76 -19.18
N ALA A 29 -22.05 15.03 -18.90
CA ALA A 29 -22.65 16.12 -19.67
C ALA A 29 -22.22 16.10 -21.14
N SER A 30 -20.93 15.87 -21.42
CA SER A 30 -20.41 15.75 -22.80
C SER A 30 -21.01 14.55 -23.56
N ARG A 31 -21.51 13.54 -22.84
CA ARG A 31 -22.20 12.37 -23.38
C ARG A 31 -23.72 12.46 -23.32
N GLY A 32 -24.27 13.67 -23.14
CA GLY A 32 -25.70 13.97 -23.29
C GLY A 32 -26.55 13.85 -22.02
N ALA A 33 -25.95 13.55 -20.87
CA ALA A 33 -26.69 13.50 -19.61
C ALA A 33 -27.06 14.89 -19.09
N ASN A 34 -28.17 14.97 -18.35
CA ASN A 34 -28.41 16.07 -17.42
C ASN A 34 -27.61 15.80 -16.14
N VAL A 35 -26.91 16.80 -15.61
CA VAL A 35 -26.02 16.61 -14.46
C VAL A 35 -26.42 17.49 -13.28
N VAL A 36 -26.58 16.87 -12.10
CA VAL A 36 -26.62 17.60 -10.83
C VAL A 36 -25.23 17.61 -10.24
N VAL A 37 -24.64 18.81 -10.15
CA VAL A 37 -23.32 19.04 -9.58
C VAL A 37 -23.50 19.41 -8.11
N ASN A 38 -23.41 18.43 -7.21
CA ASN A 38 -23.47 18.70 -5.77
C ASN A 38 -22.06 18.99 -5.23
N ASP A 39 -21.90 20.14 -4.57
CA ASP A 39 -20.70 20.43 -3.78
C ASP A 39 -21.02 21.44 -2.66
N LEU A 40 -20.65 21.10 -1.42
CA LEU A 40 -20.83 21.96 -0.24
C LEU A 40 -19.84 23.17 -0.25
N GLY A 41 -18.74 23.06 -1.00
CA GLY A 41 -17.70 24.08 -1.06
C GLY A 41 -16.71 24.08 0.10
N GLY A 42 -16.61 22.97 0.84
CA GLY A 42 -15.65 22.81 1.92
C GLY A 42 -14.24 22.46 1.46
N SER A 43 -13.25 22.64 2.34
CA SER A 43 -11.87 22.21 2.11
C SER A 43 -11.73 20.67 2.05
N HIS A 44 -10.56 20.12 1.70
CA HIS A 44 -10.30 18.67 1.81
C HIS A 44 -10.36 18.17 3.27
N LYS A 45 -10.33 19.10 4.22
CA LYS A 45 -10.60 18.90 5.64
C LYS A 45 -12.07 19.21 5.98
N GLY A 46 -13.00 19.40 5.04
CA GLY A 46 -14.40 19.67 5.36
C GLY A 46 -14.64 20.98 6.15
N GLU A 47 -13.77 21.98 6.00
CA GLU A 47 -13.91 23.30 6.63
C GLU A 47 -14.44 24.32 5.61
N GLY A 48 -15.33 25.22 6.03
CA GLY A 48 -15.92 26.26 5.17
C GLY A 48 -17.10 25.78 4.31
N GLN A 49 -17.82 26.74 3.71
CA GLN A 49 -18.88 26.52 2.73
C GLN A 49 -18.76 27.58 1.63
N SER A 50 -18.86 27.17 0.36
CA SER A 50 -18.81 28.09 -0.78
C SER A 50 -19.54 27.52 -1.99
N SER A 51 -20.61 28.19 -2.44
CA SER A 51 -21.37 27.76 -3.63
C SER A 51 -20.54 27.77 -4.92
N LYS A 52 -19.45 28.55 -4.94
CA LYS A 52 -18.65 28.86 -6.12
C LYS A 52 -18.08 27.62 -6.82
N ALA A 53 -17.75 26.55 -6.09
CA ALA A 53 -17.15 25.37 -6.69
C ALA A 53 -18.12 24.61 -7.62
N ALA A 54 -19.36 24.41 -7.19
CA ALA A 54 -20.39 23.77 -8.01
C ALA A 54 -20.81 24.67 -9.18
N ASP A 55 -20.96 25.97 -8.93
CA ASP A 55 -21.35 26.95 -9.96
C ASP A 55 -20.36 26.99 -11.13
N VAL A 56 -19.06 26.99 -10.84
CA VAL A 56 -18.01 27.00 -11.88
C VAL A 56 -18.13 25.79 -12.81
N VAL A 57 -18.37 24.60 -12.26
CA VAL A 57 -18.51 23.38 -13.07
C VAL A 57 -19.80 23.39 -13.89
N VAL A 58 -20.89 23.91 -13.33
CA VAL A 58 -22.17 24.04 -14.04
C VAL A 58 -22.06 25.01 -15.21
N GLU A 59 -21.42 26.17 -15.00
CA GLU A 59 -21.22 27.14 -16.08
C GLU A 59 -20.29 26.60 -17.17
N GLU A 60 -19.25 25.83 -16.80
CA GLU A 60 -18.40 25.12 -17.77
C GLU A 60 -19.21 24.13 -18.62
N ILE A 61 -20.10 23.35 -18.00
CA ILE A 61 -21.00 22.42 -18.70
C ILE A 61 -21.95 23.16 -19.64
N LYS A 62 -22.60 24.23 -19.18
CA LYS A 62 -23.54 25.02 -20.00
C LYS A 62 -22.83 25.70 -21.17
N ALA A 63 -21.63 26.24 -20.95
CA ALA A 63 -20.82 26.86 -21.99
C ALA A 63 -20.44 25.85 -23.09
N ALA A 64 -20.25 24.58 -22.72
CA ALA A 64 -20.03 23.48 -23.67
C ALA A 64 -21.33 22.93 -24.30
N GLY A 65 -22.50 23.53 -24.04
CA GLY A 65 -23.79 23.13 -24.58
C GLY A 65 -24.49 21.99 -23.83
N GLY A 66 -23.96 21.56 -22.68
CA GLY A 66 -24.55 20.55 -21.82
C GLY A 66 -25.62 21.10 -20.87
N LYS A 67 -26.29 20.21 -20.13
CA LYS A 67 -27.34 20.55 -19.16
C LYS A 67 -26.88 20.22 -17.75
N ALA A 68 -26.75 21.23 -16.90
CA ALA A 68 -26.41 21.02 -15.50
C ALA A 68 -27.07 22.01 -14.55
N VAL A 69 -27.24 21.59 -13.30
CA VAL A 69 -27.71 22.42 -12.18
C VAL A 69 -26.83 22.19 -10.96
N ALA A 70 -26.56 23.25 -10.21
CA ALA A 70 -25.77 23.17 -8.99
C ALA A 70 -26.67 22.76 -7.81
N ASN A 71 -26.09 22.06 -6.85
CA ASN A 71 -26.66 21.85 -5.54
C ASN A 71 -25.58 22.06 -4.47
N TYR A 72 -25.96 22.70 -3.36
CA TYR A 72 -25.01 23.11 -2.31
C TYR A 72 -25.24 22.39 -0.98
N ASP A 73 -26.14 21.41 -0.96
CA ASP A 73 -26.47 20.67 0.26
C ASP A 73 -25.27 19.82 0.73
N SER A 74 -25.17 19.66 2.05
CA SER A 74 -24.38 18.57 2.62
C SER A 74 -24.95 17.24 2.13
N VAL A 75 -24.09 16.25 1.89
CA VAL A 75 -24.52 14.88 1.51
C VAL A 75 -25.38 14.20 2.58
N GLU A 76 -25.39 14.73 3.80
CA GLU A 76 -26.35 14.34 4.84
C GLU A 76 -27.80 14.65 4.46
N ASN A 77 -28.01 15.73 3.69
CA ASN A 77 -29.30 16.11 3.11
C ASN A 77 -29.47 15.50 1.71
N GLY A 78 -29.34 14.18 1.61
CA GLY A 78 -29.52 13.46 0.34
C GLY A 78 -30.89 13.70 -0.30
N GLU A 79 -31.93 14.00 0.48
CA GLU A 79 -33.26 14.34 -0.02
C GLU A 79 -33.25 15.64 -0.83
N GLY A 80 -32.61 16.71 -0.34
CA GLY A 80 -32.45 17.97 -1.08
C GLY A 80 -31.64 17.81 -2.37
N ILE A 81 -30.59 16.98 -2.34
CA ILE A 81 -29.76 16.68 -3.52
C ILE A 81 -30.59 15.98 -4.60
N ILE A 82 -31.32 14.92 -4.25
CA ILE A 82 -32.12 14.17 -5.22
C ILE A 82 -33.34 14.99 -5.67
N ASP A 83 -33.98 15.75 -4.78
CA ASP A 83 -35.08 16.65 -5.13
C ASP A 83 -34.64 17.71 -6.15
N THR A 84 -33.39 18.18 -6.09
CA THR A 84 -32.82 19.05 -7.14
C THR A 84 -32.83 18.37 -8.51
N ALA A 85 -32.47 17.09 -8.59
CA ALA A 85 -32.54 16.32 -9.84
C ALA A 85 -33.98 16.20 -10.37
N ILE A 86 -34.91 15.86 -9.47
CA ILE A 86 -36.32 15.68 -9.82
C ILE A 86 -36.96 17.00 -10.29
N LYS A 87 -36.74 18.11 -9.59
CA LYS A 87 -37.31 19.42 -9.95
C LYS A 87 -36.80 19.96 -11.29
N ASN A 88 -35.52 19.75 -11.59
CA ASN A 88 -34.91 20.31 -12.80
C ASN A 88 -35.03 19.40 -14.03
N PHE A 89 -34.99 18.08 -13.82
CA PHE A 89 -34.88 17.11 -14.92
C PHE A 89 -35.94 16.00 -14.88
N GLY A 90 -36.79 15.96 -13.84
CA GLY A 90 -37.91 15.03 -13.72
C GLY A 90 -37.53 13.59 -13.32
N ARG A 91 -36.24 13.27 -13.19
CA ARG A 91 -35.74 11.91 -12.93
C ARG A 91 -34.33 11.90 -12.32
N VAL A 92 -33.92 10.73 -11.85
CA VAL A 92 -32.53 10.40 -11.50
C VAL A 92 -32.26 8.97 -11.98
N ASP A 93 -31.13 8.74 -12.64
CA ASP A 93 -30.77 7.46 -13.26
C ASP A 93 -29.47 6.91 -12.71
N VAL A 94 -28.51 7.80 -12.44
CA VAL A 94 -27.19 7.46 -11.93
C VAL A 94 -26.92 8.30 -10.69
N LEU A 95 -26.49 7.64 -9.60
CA LEU A 95 -25.96 8.28 -8.40
C LEU A 95 -24.49 7.88 -8.23
N ILE A 96 -23.60 8.89 -8.24
CA ILE A 96 -22.17 8.72 -7.97
C ILE A 96 -21.87 9.33 -6.60
N ASN A 97 -21.76 8.47 -5.58
CA ASN A 97 -21.38 8.84 -4.22
C ASN A 97 -19.85 9.02 -4.14
N ASN A 98 -19.38 10.19 -4.59
CA ASN A 98 -17.97 10.54 -4.68
C ASN A 98 -17.50 11.48 -3.56
N ALA A 99 -18.40 12.26 -2.93
CA ALA A 99 -18.03 13.22 -1.90
C ALA A 99 -17.15 12.61 -0.80
N GLY A 100 -16.14 13.37 -0.37
CA GLY A 100 -15.18 12.88 0.59
C GLY A 100 -14.23 13.93 1.14
N ILE A 101 -13.68 13.62 2.32
CA ILE A 101 -12.78 14.46 3.11
C ILE A 101 -11.76 13.58 3.84
N LEU A 102 -10.69 14.16 4.40
CA LEU A 102 -9.74 13.43 5.25
C LEU A 102 -9.57 14.06 6.63
N ARG A 103 -9.20 13.19 7.57
CA ARG A 103 -8.77 13.48 8.94
C ARG A 103 -7.67 12.49 9.32
N ASP A 104 -6.54 12.61 8.63
CA ASP A 104 -5.40 11.73 8.84
C ASP A 104 -4.74 12.06 10.18
N VAL A 105 -4.81 11.09 11.08
CA VAL A 105 -4.28 11.18 12.43
C VAL A 105 -4.04 9.77 12.96
N SER A 106 -2.89 9.54 13.58
CA SER A 106 -2.61 8.27 14.27
C SER A 106 -3.73 7.98 15.28
N PHE A 107 -4.13 6.72 15.42
CA PHE A 107 -5.25 6.32 16.25
C PHE A 107 -5.17 6.85 17.70
N LYS A 108 -3.97 6.86 18.29
CA LYS A 108 -3.73 7.40 19.64
C LYS A 108 -4.12 8.88 19.83
N ASN A 109 -4.19 9.64 18.74
CA ASN A 109 -4.45 11.08 18.72
C ASN A 109 -5.82 11.41 18.09
N MET A 110 -6.56 10.39 17.62
CA MET A 110 -7.84 10.58 16.94
C MET A 110 -8.92 11.00 17.93
N LYS A 111 -9.61 12.10 17.65
CA LYS A 111 -10.75 12.59 18.45
C LYS A 111 -12.06 12.03 17.90
N ASP A 112 -13.10 12.02 18.73
CA ASP A 112 -14.47 11.64 18.31
C ASP A 112 -14.92 12.43 17.07
N GLN A 113 -14.66 13.73 17.04
CA GLN A 113 -15.03 14.58 15.91
C GLN A 113 -14.34 14.15 14.60
N ASP A 114 -13.10 13.66 14.66
CA ASP A 114 -12.37 13.16 13.50
C ASP A 114 -12.99 11.86 12.97
N TRP A 115 -13.47 11.00 13.87
CA TRP A 115 -14.18 9.77 13.52
C TRP A 115 -15.57 10.03 12.95
N ASP A 116 -16.35 10.84 13.67
CA ASP A 116 -17.75 11.13 13.39
C ASP A 116 -17.89 11.86 12.05
N LEU A 117 -17.05 12.87 11.80
CA LEU A 117 -17.10 13.64 10.56
C LEU A 117 -16.81 12.76 9.33
N ILE A 118 -15.82 11.87 9.40
CA ILE A 118 -15.48 10.96 8.29
C ILE A 118 -16.64 10.00 8.00
N ASN A 119 -17.19 9.34 9.03
CA ASN A 119 -18.31 8.42 8.82
C ASN A 119 -19.58 9.14 8.34
N LYS A 120 -19.81 10.37 8.80
CA LYS A 120 -20.96 11.20 8.42
C LYS A 120 -20.94 11.57 6.93
N VAL A 121 -19.79 12.00 6.41
CA VAL A 121 -19.65 12.36 4.99
C VAL A 121 -19.63 11.11 4.11
N HIS A 122 -18.81 10.12 4.44
CA HIS A 122 -18.55 9.00 3.53
C HIS A 122 -19.62 7.91 3.59
N THR A 123 -20.01 7.47 4.77
CA THR A 123 -20.91 6.32 4.93
C THR A 123 -22.36 6.80 5.01
N TYR A 124 -22.65 7.72 5.93
CA TYR A 124 -24.00 8.22 6.14
C TYR A 124 -24.48 9.08 4.96
N GLY A 125 -23.63 9.93 4.39
CA GLY A 125 -23.94 10.71 3.19
C GLY A 125 -24.30 9.84 1.99
N ALA A 126 -23.52 8.77 1.74
CA ALA A 126 -23.83 7.80 0.68
C ALA A 126 -25.16 7.08 0.93
N TYR A 127 -25.43 6.69 2.17
CA TYR A 127 -26.73 6.14 2.59
C TYR A 127 -27.88 7.11 2.31
N LYS A 128 -27.78 8.37 2.75
CA LYS A 128 -28.84 9.38 2.59
C LYS A 128 -29.14 9.65 1.12
N CYS A 129 -28.12 9.82 0.30
CA CYS A 129 -28.28 10.04 -1.14
C CYS A 129 -28.91 8.81 -1.83
N ALA A 130 -28.42 7.60 -1.52
CA ALA A 130 -28.96 6.36 -2.11
C ALA A 130 -30.41 6.11 -1.66
N ARG A 131 -30.73 6.35 -0.38
CA ARG A 131 -32.09 6.21 0.18
C ARG A 131 -33.05 7.16 -0.52
N ALA A 132 -32.65 8.41 -0.77
CA ALA A 132 -33.48 9.39 -1.47
C ALA A 132 -33.69 9.02 -2.95
N ALA A 133 -32.67 8.49 -3.64
CA ALA A 133 -32.80 8.07 -5.03
C ALA A 133 -33.61 6.77 -5.21
N TRP A 134 -33.60 5.89 -4.21
CA TRP A 134 -34.13 4.52 -4.32
C TRP A 134 -35.60 4.41 -4.76
N PRO A 135 -36.55 5.21 -4.23
CA PRO A 135 -37.95 5.16 -4.67
C PRO A 135 -38.11 5.48 -6.15
N HIS A 136 -37.32 6.44 -6.67
CA HIS A 136 -37.32 6.82 -8.08
C HIS A 136 -36.79 5.69 -8.95
N PHE A 137 -35.63 5.13 -8.60
CA PHE A 137 -35.05 3.98 -9.29
C PHE A 137 -36.00 2.78 -9.35
N ARG A 138 -36.65 2.46 -8.23
CA ARG A 138 -37.64 1.36 -8.17
C ARG A 138 -38.85 1.63 -9.05
N LYS A 139 -39.39 2.86 -9.01
CA LYS A 139 -40.57 3.24 -9.80
C LYS A 139 -40.30 3.12 -11.31
N GLN A 140 -39.12 3.57 -11.76
CA GLN A 140 -38.76 3.54 -13.17
C GLN A 140 -38.11 2.22 -13.63
N LYS A 141 -37.87 1.28 -12.70
CA LYS A 141 -37.17 0.00 -12.96
C LYS A 141 -35.81 0.19 -13.64
N PHE A 142 -35.07 1.20 -13.19
CA PHE A 142 -33.72 1.48 -13.64
C PHE A 142 -33.00 2.34 -12.60
N GLY A 143 -31.79 1.95 -12.22
CA GLY A 143 -30.92 2.78 -11.40
C GLY A 143 -29.47 2.29 -11.45
N ARG A 144 -28.52 3.20 -11.28
CA ARG A 144 -27.09 2.88 -11.26
C ARG A 144 -26.43 3.62 -10.12
N VAL A 145 -25.72 2.90 -9.25
CA VAL A 145 -25.05 3.47 -8.09
C VAL A 145 -23.57 3.13 -8.13
N ILE A 146 -22.73 4.15 -7.94
CA ILE A 146 -21.30 3.98 -7.70
C ILE A 146 -20.96 4.55 -6.33
N ASN A 147 -20.37 3.70 -5.48
CA ASN A 147 -19.79 4.12 -4.22
C ASN A 147 -18.26 4.12 -4.35
N THR A 148 -17.64 5.24 -3.97
CA THR A 148 -16.19 5.41 -4.08
C THR A 148 -15.47 4.97 -2.79
N ALA A 149 -14.93 3.75 -2.80
CA ALA A 149 -14.03 3.22 -1.78
C ALA A 149 -12.59 3.76 -1.96
N SER A 150 -11.59 3.02 -1.46
CA SER A 150 -10.16 3.31 -1.65
C SER A 150 -9.30 2.09 -1.28
N ALA A 151 -8.03 2.07 -1.70
CA ALA A 151 -7.06 1.07 -1.24
C ALA A 151 -6.91 1.09 0.30
N ALA A 152 -6.97 2.27 0.94
CA ALA A 152 -6.99 2.38 2.40
C ALA A 152 -8.21 1.68 3.02
N GLY A 153 -9.38 1.77 2.40
CA GLY A 153 -10.56 0.99 2.79
C GLY A 153 -10.31 -0.51 2.66
N LEU A 154 -9.86 -0.95 1.48
CA LEU A 154 -9.68 -2.38 1.19
C LEU A 154 -8.61 -3.05 2.04
N PHE A 155 -7.47 -2.38 2.31
CA PHE A 155 -6.30 -3.02 2.91
C PHE A 155 -5.88 -2.43 4.27
N GLY A 156 -6.50 -1.32 4.70
CA GLY A 156 -6.09 -0.53 5.86
C GLY A 156 -4.89 0.38 5.54
N ASN A 157 -4.84 1.55 6.20
CA ASN A 157 -3.68 2.45 6.16
C ASN A 157 -3.37 3.03 7.53
N PHE A 158 -2.09 3.23 7.83
CA PHE A 158 -1.63 3.86 9.06
C PHE A 158 -2.16 5.30 9.14
N GLY A 159 -2.71 5.70 10.29
CA GLY A 159 -3.21 7.07 10.51
C GLY A 159 -4.56 7.36 9.85
N GLN A 160 -5.23 6.34 9.30
CA GLN A 160 -6.50 6.47 8.60
C GLN A 160 -7.53 5.46 9.09
N ALA A 161 -7.57 5.18 10.40
CA ALA A 161 -8.50 4.19 10.96
C ALA A 161 -9.99 4.53 10.71
N ASN A 162 -10.37 5.80 10.82
CA ASN A 162 -11.70 6.33 10.49
C ASN A 162 -12.02 6.22 8.99
N TYR A 163 -11.09 6.62 8.11
CA TYR A 163 -11.28 6.60 6.67
C TYR A 163 -11.31 5.17 6.11
N SER A 164 -10.42 4.30 6.59
CA SER A 164 -10.42 2.87 6.24
C SER A 164 -11.75 2.22 6.63
N ALA A 165 -12.28 2.54 7.80
CA ALA A 165 -13.59 2.07 8.25
C ALA A 165 -14.73 2.55 7.33
N ALA A 166 -14.80 3.85 7.04
CA ALA A 166 -15.86 4.39 6.22
C ALA A 166 -15.84 3.85 4.78
N LYS A 167 -14.65 3.79 4.16
CA LYS A 167 -14.48 3.33 2.78
C LYS A 167 -14.75 1.84 2.61
N LEU A 168 -14.40 1.01 3.60
CA LEU A 168 -14.77 -0.41 3.55
C LEU A 168 -16.24 -0.64 3.92
N GLY A 169 -16.83 0.19 4.78
CA GLY A 169 -18.27 0.15 5.05
C GLY A 169 -19.13 0.40 3.80
N GLN A 170 -18.65 1.25 2.88
CA GLN A 170 -19.31 1.43 1.58
C GLN A 170 -19.33 0.14 0.73
N VAL A 171 -18.36 -0.76 0.87
CA VAL A 171 -18.36 -2.04 0.12
C VAL A 171 -19.54 -2.91 0.55
N GLY A 172 -19.68 -3.18 1.85
CA GLY A 172 -20.78 -4.02 2.37
C GLY A 172 -22.15 -3.38 2.17
N PHE A 173 -22.22 -2.04 2.22
CA PHE A 173 -23.41 -1.29 1.82
C PHE A 173 -23.78 -1.57 0.36
N THR A 174 -22.81 -1.48 -0.55
CA THR A 174 -23.02 -1.65 -2.00
C THR A 174 -23.43 -3.06 -2.37
N GLU A 175 -22.79 -4.09 -1.80
CA GLU A 175 -23.16 -5.49 -2.04
C GLU A 175 -24.60 -5.77 -1.60
N THR A 176 -25.05 -5.14 -0.51
CA THR A 176 -26.45 -5.21 -0.10
C THR A 176 -27.37 -4.51 -1.10
N LEU A 177 -27.05 -3.29 -1.52
CA LEU A 177 -27.83 -2.58 -2.55
C LEU A 177 -27.94 -3.37 -3.85
N ALA A 178 -26.85 -4.02 -4.28
CA ALA A 178 -26.83 -4.86 -5.47
C ALA A 178 -27.85 -6.02 -5.37
N LYS A 179 -27.92 -6.69 -4.21
CA LYS A 179 -28.89 -7.76 -3.95
C LYS A 179 -30.34 -7.25 -3.89
N GLU A 180 -30.57 -6.12 -3.22
CA GLU A 180 -31.92 -5.55 -3.10
C GLU A 180 -32.44 -4.94 -4.41
N GLY A 181 -31.52 -4.39 -5.20
CA GLY A 181 -31.78 -3.67 -6.44
C GLY A 181 -32.03 -4.56 -7.66
N ALA A 182 -31.53 -5.79 -7.64
CA ALA A 182 -31.53 -6.70 -8.80
C ALA A 182 -32.91 -6.82 -9.48
N LYS A 183 -33.98 -7.07 -8.71
CA LYS A 183 -35.35 -7.21 -9.25
C LYS A 183 -35.94 -5.93 -9.87
N TYR A 184 -35.31 -4.78 -9.64
CA TYR A 184 -35.71 -3.48 -10.17
C TYR A 184 -34.75 -2.96 -11.24
N ASN A 185 -33.79 -3.77 -11.72
CA ASN A 185 -32.71 -3.32 -12.60
C ASN A 185 -31.95 -2.12 -12.01
N ILE A 186 -31.70 -2.20 -10.70
CA ILE A 186 -30.81 -1.28 -10.00
C ILE A 186 -29.50 -2.01 -9.77
N ILE A 187 -28.43 -1.49 -10.36
CA ILE A 187 -27.08 -2.03 -10.25
C ILE A 187 -26.26 -1.09 -9.36
N ALA A 188 -25.51 -1.67 -8.43
CA ALA A 188 -24.64 -0.92 -7.52
C ALA A 188 -23.24 -1.53 -7.54
N ASN A 189 -22.20 -0.74 -7.78
CA ASN A 189 -20.81 -1.19 -7.82
C ASN A 189 -19.90 -0.26 -7.01
N VAL A 190 -18.73 -0.78 -6.66
CA VAL A 190 -17.68 -0.05 -5.95
C VAL A 190 -16.50 0.20 -6.87
N ILE A 191 -15.92 1.39 -6.75
CA ILE A 191 -14.59 1.68 -7.28
C ILE A 191 -13.63 1.99 -6.13
N ALA A 192 -12.38 1.57 -6.26
CA ALA A 192 -11.26 1.91 -5.39
C ALA A 192 -10.20 2.62 -6.24
N PRO A 193 -10.39 3.92 -6.54
CA PRO A 193 -9.53 4.65 -7.46
C PRO A 193 -8.23 5.10 -6.79
N ILE A 194 -7.16 5.13 -7.60
CA ILE A 194 -5.93 5.87 -7.34
C ILE A 194 -5.89 6.99 -8.37
N ALA A 195 -6.21 8.20 -7.92
CA ALA A 195 -6.25 9.38 -8.78
C ALA A 195 -5.61 10.59 -8.09
N ALA A 196 -4.94 11.40 -8.89
CA ALA A 196 -4.45 12.71 -8.52
C ALA A 196 -5.61 13.56 -8.02
N SER A 197 -5.46 14.09 -6.83
CA SER A 197 -6.42 14.98 -6.19
C SER A 197 -5.64 16.00 -5.37
N ARG A 198 -6.33 17.03 -4.87
CA ARG A 198 -5.76 17.97 -3.88
C ARG A 198 -5.15 17.23 -2.67
N MET A 199 -5.61 16.01 -2.42
CA MET A 199 -5.22 15.15 -1.31
C MET A 199 -3.96 14.33 -1.58
N THR A 200 -3.77 13.78 -2.78
CA THR A 200 -2.55 13.04 -3.12
C THR A 200 -1.39 13.96 -3.51
N ALA A 201 -1.70 15.20 -3.93
CA ALA A 201 -0.70 16.19 -4.33
C ALA A 201 0.21 16.68 -3.18
N THR A 202 -0.13 16.40 -1.93
CA THR A 202 0.71 16.73 -0.76
C THR A 202 1.75 15.67 -0.44
N VAL A 203 1.67 14.49 -1.08
CA VAL A 203 2.48 13.31 -0.75
C VAL A 203 3.16 12.65 -1.96
N MET A 204 2.77 12.99 -3.20
CA MET A 204 3.34 12.44 -4.43
C MET A 204 4.04 13.51 -5.29
N PRO A 205 5.14 13.16 -6.00
CA PRO A 205 5.80 14.07 -6.94
C PRO A 205 4.88 14.49 -8.11
N PRO A 206 5.06 15.70 -8.68
CA PRO A 206 4.28 16.19 -9.81
C PRO A 206 4.23 15.23 -11.01
N GLU A 207 5.37 14.63 -11.39
CA GLU A 207 5.41 13.68 -12.52
C GLU A 207 4.52 12.45 -12.30
N VAL A 208 4.37 11.98 -11.05
CA VAL A 208 3.50 10.85 -10.72
C VAL A 208 2.03 11.27 -10.74
N LEU A 209 1.72 12.49 -10.28
CA LEU A 209 0.36 13.03 -10.32
C LEU A 209 -0.15 13.20 -11.75
N GLU A 210 0.73 13.58 -12.69
CA GLU A 210 0.38 13.65 -14.12
C GLU A 210 0.00 12.30 -14.71
N LEU A 211 0.49 11.18 -14.16
CA LEU A 211 0.14 9.84 -14.62
C LEU A 211 -1.15 9.30 -13.97
N LEU A 212 -1.60 9.91 -12.87
CA LEU A 212 -2.78 9.49 -12.11
C LEU A 212 -4.02 10.35 -12.37
N LYS A 213 -4.20 10.87 -13.59
CA LYS A 213 -5.30 11.80 -13.88
C LYS A 213 -6.69 11.14 -13.67
N PRO A 214 -7.72 11.89 -13.22
CA PRO A 214 -9.09 11.40 -13.07
C PRO A 214 -9.68 10.71 -14.31
N GLU A 215 -9.20 11.07 -15.50
CA GLU A 215 -9.62 10.55 -16.80
C GLU A 215 -9.34 9.04 -16.96
N TRP A 216 -8.50 8.44 -16.11
CA TRP A 216 -8.36 6.97 -16.07
C TRP A 216 -9.53 6.27 -15.37
N VAL A 217 -10.28 6.96 -14.52
CA VAL A 217 -11.37 6.39 -13.72
C VAL A 217 -12.73 6.61 -14.38
N VAL A 218 -12.93 7.79 -14.98
CA VAL A 218 -14.21 8.20 -15.58
C VAL A 218 -14.76 7.20 -16.61
N PRO A 219 -13.97 6.67 -17.57
CA PRO A 219 -14.47 5.72 -18.56
C PRO A 219 -14.96 4.39 -17.97
N VAL A 220 -14.31 3.93 -16.89
CA VAL A 220 -14.72 2.71 -16.19
C VAL A 220 -16.06 2.94 -15.49
N VAL A 221 -16.20 4.05 -14.78
CA VAL A 221 -17.48 4.43 -14.14
C VAL A 221 -18.61 4.56 -15.16
N ALA A 222 -18.36 5.24 -16.28
CA ALA A 222 -19.32 5.36 -17.38
C ALA A 222 -19.76 3.99 -17.90
N THR A 223 -18.82 3.05 -18.07
CA THR A 223 -19.11 1.67 -18.49
C THR A 223 -20.01 0.95 -17.48
N LEU A 224 -19.70 1.06 -16.18
CA LEU A 224 -20.44 0.39 -15.12
C LEU A 224 -21.87 0.94 -14.93
N VAL A 225 -22.10 2.23 -15.22
CA VAL A 225 -23.42 2.87 -15.08
C VAL A 225 -24.19 2.99 -16.40
N HIS A 226 -23.64 2.53 -17.51
CA HIS A 226 -24.38 2.55 -18.77
C HIS A 226 -25.53 1.52 -18.74
N SER A 227 -26.59 1.78 -19.51
CA SER A 227 -27.77 0.91 -19.61
C SER A 227 -27.46 -0.48 -20.19
N SER A 228 -26.36 -0.60 -20.95
CA SER A 228 -25.88 -1.88 -21.49
C SER A 228 -25.21 -2.77 -20.44
N ASN A 229 -24.80 -2.24 -19.28
CA ASN A 229 -24.38 -3.08 -18.17
C ASN A 229 -25.61 -3.78 -17.59
N THR A 230 -25.63 -5.10 -17.73
CA THR A 230 -26.72 -5.98 -17.26
C THR A 230 -26.22 -7.07 -16.29
N THR A 231 -24.90 -7.19 -16.09
CA THR A 231 -24.28 -8.30 -15.37
C THR A 231 -23.39 -7.87 -14.20
N GLU A 232 -22.69 -6.75 -14.32
CA GLU A 232 -21.76 -6.29 -13.27
C GLU A 232 -22.53 -5.52 -12.20
N SER A 233 -22.84 -6.19 -11.09
CA SER A 233 -23.49 -5.63 -9.90
C SER A 233 -22.90 -6.26 -8.65
N GLY A 234 -22.66 -5.46 -7.62
CA GLY A 234 -21.92 -5.85 -6.42
C GLY A 234 -20.41 -5.98 -6.66
N SER A 235 -19.92 -5.56 -7.83
CA SER A 235 -18.52 -5.70 -8.21
C SER A 235 -17.66 -4.58 -7.62
N ILE A 236 -16.40 -4.90 -7.35
CA ILE A 236 -15.39 -3.98 -6.81
C ILE A 236 -14.26 -3.87 -7.84
N PHE A 237 -13.87 -2.65 -8.19
CA PHE A 237 -12.80 -2.40 -9.17
C PHE A 237 -11.69 -1.52 -8.60
N GLU A 238 -10.44 -1.96 -8.73
CA GLU A 238 -9.25 -1.11 -8.58
C GLU A 238 -8.94 -0.42 -9.92
N ILE A 239 -8.68 0.89 -9.85
CA ILE A 239 -8.56 1.74 -11.04
C ILE A 239 -7.51 2.82 -10.82
N GLY A 240 -6.54 2.94 -11.71
CA GLY A 240 -5.57 4.05 -11.66
C GLY A 240 -4.50 3.93 -12.74
N GLY A 241 -3.95 5.06 -13.20
CA GLY A 241 -2.81 5.08 -14.13
C GLY A 241 -3.00 4.27 -15.41
N GLY A 242 -4.23 4.17 -15.91
CA GLY A 242 -4.60 3.35 -17.07
C GLY A 242 -4.76 1.84 -16.78
N HIS A 243 -4.52 1.36 -15.56
CA HIS A 243 -4.81 -0.02 -15.17
C HIS A 243 -6.19 -0.16 -14.52
N VAL A 244 -6.89 -1.25 -14.85
CA VAL A 244 -8.21 -1.61 -14.30
C VAL A 244 -8.23 -3.09 -13.95
N ALA A 245 -8.60 -3.43 -12.72
CA ALA A 245 -8.74 -4.82 -12.26
C ALA A 245 -10.00 -5.00 -11.39
N LYS A 246 -10.64 -6.16 -11.48
CA LYS A 246 -11.73 -6.56 -10.58
C LYS A 246 -11.17 -7.23 -9.33
N ILE A 247 -11.81 -6.99 -8.20
CA ILE A 247 -11.53 -7.63 -6.91
C ILE A 247 -12.75 -8.46 -6.50
N ARG A 248 -12.48 -9.64 -5.92
CA ARG A 248 -13.47 -10.50 -5.27
C ARG A 248 -12.96 -11.06 -3.95
N TRP A 249 -13.88 -11.53 -3.11
CA TRP A 249 -13.55 -12.31 -1.93
C TRP A 249 -13.09 -13.72 -2.31
N GLU A 250 -12.05 -14.18 -1.64
CA GLU A 250 -11.54 -15.55 -1.72
C GLU A 250 -11.53 -16.13 -0.30
N ARG A 251 -12.22 -17.25 -0.12
CA ARG A 251 -12.36 -17.95 1.15
C ARG A 251 -11.55 -19.24 1.11
N ALA A 252 -10.69 -19.45 2.10
CA ALA A 252 -9.90 -20.67 2.24
C ALA A 252 -10.82 -21.89 2.41
N LYS A 253 -10.31 -23.07 2.05
CA LYS A 253 -10.99 -24.35 2.30
C LYS A 253 -11.29 -24.53 3.79
N GLY A 254 -10.38 -24.07 4.65
CA GLY A 254 -10.53 -24.05 6.09
C GLY A 254 -10.27 -25.40 6.77
N ALA A 255 -10.14 -25.33 8.09
CA ALA A 255 -10.01 -26.49 8.96
C ALA A 255 -11.39 -26.89 9.50
N LEU A 256 -11.77 -28.15 9.33
CA LEU A 256 -12.94 -28.74 9.99
C LEU A 256 -12.48 -29.64 11.14
N LEU A 257 -13.00 -29.38 12.33
CA LEU A 257 -12.68 -30.11 13.56
C LEU A 257 -13.97 -30.58 14.22
N LYS A 258 -13.87 -31.68 14.97
CA LYS A 258 -15.02 -32.26 15.68
C LYS A 258 -15.55 -31.29 16.74
N THR A 259 -16.87 -31.10 16.76
CA THR A 259 -17.57 -30.17 17.66
C THR A 259 -17.86 -30.78 19.03
N ASP A 260 -16.82 -31.21 19.74
CA ASP A 260 -16.89 -31.73 21.12
C ASP A 260 -15.83 -31.07 22.03
N ALA A 261 -15.56 -31.66 23.20
CA ALA A 261 -14.60 -31.10 24.16
C ALA A 261 -13.14 -31.02 23.64
N SER A 262 -12.81 -31.72 22.56
CA SER A 262 -11.49 -31.63 21.91
C SER A 262 -11.32 -30.37 21.06
N LEU A 263 -12.41 -29.65 20.75
CA LEU A 263 -12.34 -28.39 20.01
C LEU A 263 -11.79 -27.27 20.90
N THR A 264 -10.46 -27.16 20.95
CA THR A 264 -9.75 -26.21 21.79
C THR A 264 -8.96 -25.21 20.96
N PRO A 265 -8.56 -24.05 21.54
CA PRO A 265 -7.64 -23.12 20.89
C PRO A 265 -6.36 -23.81 20.39
N GLY A 266 -5.76 -24.69 21.22
CA GLY A 266 -4.57 -25.46 20.83
C GLY A 266 -4.81 -26.40 19.66
N ALA A 267 -5.98 -27.04 19.58
CA ALA A 267 -6.35 -27.89 18.46
C ALA A 267 -6.48 -27.10 17.14
N ILE A 268 -7.05 -25.89 17.19
CA ILE A 268 -7.10 -25.00 16.02
C ILE A 268 -5.69 -24.55 15.63
N ALA A 269 -4.83 -24.20 16.60
CA ALA A 269 -3.44 -23.81 16.33
C ALA A 269 -2.66 -24.93 15.61
N ARG A 270 -2.90 -26.19 15.99
CA ARG A 270 -2.32 -27.38 15.32
C ARG A 270 -2.79 -27.55 13.88
N ARG A 271 -3.98 -27.06 13.54
CA ARG A 271 -4.57 -27.08 12.20
C ARG A 271 -4.52 -25.72 11.50
N TRP A 272 -3.68 -24.79 11.98
CA TRP A 272 -3.66 -23.41 11.48
C TRP A 272 -3.31 -23.28 10.00
N ASN A 273 -2.49 -24.19 9.47
CA ASN A 273 -2.19 -24.24 8.04
C ASN A 273 -3.45 -24.52 7.21
N ASP A 274 -4.36 -25.37 7.70
CA ASP A 274 -5.61 -25.68 6.99
C ASP A 274 -6.61 -24.51 7.07
N VAL A 275 -6.63 -23.78 8.19
CA VAL A 275 -7.43 -22.54 8.34
C VAL A 275 -7.06 -21.53 7.25
N ASN A 276 -5.79 -21.52 6.84
CA ASN A 276 -5.22 -20.61 5.84
C ASN A 276 -4.89 -21.31 4.50
N ASP A 277 -5.50 -22.46 4.22
CA ASP A 277 -5.27 -23.22 3.00
C ASP A 277 -6.15 -22.71 1.84
N PHE A 278 -5.52 -21.96 0.93
CA PHE A 278 -6.11 -21.46 -0.31
C PHE A 278 -5.80 -22.34 -1.53
N SER A 279 -5.39 -23.61 -1.35
CA SER A 279 -5.16 -24.54 -2.48
C SER A 279 -6.44 -24.96 -3.20
N LYS A 280 -7.59 -24.89 -2.50
CA LYS A 280 -8.94 -25.14 -3.02
C LYS A 280 -9.90 -24.07 -2.49
N PRO A 281 -9.74 -22.81 -2.90
CA PRO A 281 -10.51 -21.72 -2.34
C PRO A 281 -11.92 -21.67 -2.94
N GLU A 282 -12.82 -20.99 -2.23
CA GLU A 282 -14.15 -20.63 -2.71
C GLU A 282 -14.20 -19.13 -3.04
N TYR A 283 -15.11 -18.75 -3.95
CA TYR A 283 -15.37 -17.36 -4.32
C TYR A 283 -16.82 -16.99 -3.99
N PRO A 284 -17.15 -16.89 -2.68
CA PRO A 284 -18.53 -16.82 -2.24
C PRO A 284 -19.21 -15.46 -2.51
N SER A 285 -20.53 -15.52 -2.62
CA SER A 285 -21.44 -14.36 -2.56
C SER A 285 -22.36 -14.42 -1.32
N GLY A 286 -22.03 -15.30 -0.37
CA GLY A 286 -22.83 -15.57 0.82
C GLY A 286 -22.09 -16.45 1.86
N PRO A 287 -22.75 -16.74 3.00
CA PRO A 287 -22.16 -17.55 4.06
C PRO A 287 -21.82 -18.97 3.58
N ALA A 288 -20.85 -19.60 4.25
CA ALA A 288 -20.55 -21.01 4.03
C ALA A 288 -21.70 -21.94 4.49
N ASN A 289 -21.66 -23.21 4.08
CA ASN A 289 -22.66 -24.19 4.48
C ASN A 289 -22.37 -24.75 5.89
N PHE A 290 -22.70 -23.96 6.92
CA PHE A 290 -22.43 -24.32 8.32
C PHE A 290 -23.21 -25.55 8.82
N MET A 291 -24.32 -25.94 8.15
CA MET A 291 -25.02 -27.19 8.45
C MET A 291 -24.21 -28.41 7.99
N GLU A 292 -23.73 -28.39 6.75
CA GLU A 292 -22.89 -29.45 6.20
C GLU A 292 -21.59 -29.61 7.01
N PHE A 293 -20.96 -28.50 7.39
CA PHE A 293 -19.80 -28.54 8.29
C PHE A 293 -20.13 -29.16 9.65
N LEU A 294 -21.29 -28.86 10.23
CA LEU A 294 -21.68 -29.47 11.50
C LEU A 294 -21.88 -30.99 11.36
N GLU A 295 -22.62 -31.41 10.34
CA GLU A 295 -22.91 -32.83 10.08
C GLU A 295 -21.63 -33.63 9.83
N ASP A 296 -20.70 -33.08 9.05
CA ASP A 296 -19.42 -33.74 8.76
C ASP A 296 -18.45 -33.67 9.93
N GLY A 297 -18.42 -32.55 10.64
CA GLY A 297 -17.60 -32.35 11.84
C GLY A 297 -17.93 -33.36 12.93
N ILE A 298 -19.20 -33.69 13.14
CA ILE A 298 -19.62 -34.70 14.13
C ILE A 298 -19.08 -36.10 13.78
N LYS A 299 -18.85 -36.42 12.51
CA LYS A 299 -18.32 -37.72 12.05
C LYS A 299 -16.79 -37.84 12.21
N LEU A 300 -16.09 -36.71 12.40
CA LEU A 300 -14.64 -36.71 12.55
C LEU A 300 -14.20 -37.37 13.88
N PRO A 301 -12.95 -37.88 13.97
CA PRO A 301 -12.35 -38.24 15.26
C PRO A 301 -12.12 -37.00 16.13
N PRO A 302 -11.88 -37.16 17.45
CA PRO A 302 -11.49 -36.05 18.32
C PRO A 302 -10.34 -35.24 17.71
N ALA A 303 -10.43 -33.92 17.84
CA ALA A 303 -9.45 -32.99 17.33
C ALA A 303 -8.06 -33.23 17.97
N PRO A 304 -6.97 -33.07 17.20
CA PRO A 304 -5.64 -33.29 17.73
C PRO A 304 -5.29 -32.24 18.78
N ALA A 305 -5.00 -32.68 20.00
CA ALA A 305 -4.60 -31.77 21.09
C ALA A 305 -3.39 -30.91 20.70
N GLY A 306 -3.39 -29.65 21.13
CA GLY A 306 -2.29 -28.71 20.97
C GLY A 306 -1.96 -28.01 22.29
N GLU A 307 -0.97 -27.13 22.25
CA GLU A 307 -0.66 -26.25 23.37
C GLU A 307 -1.83 -25.29 23.60
N GLU A 308 -2.30 -25.19 24.85
CA GLU A 308 -3.38 -24.27 25.20
C GLU A 308 -2.84 -22.91 25.64
N PRO A 309 -3.51 -21.80 25.29
CA PRO A 309 -3.14 -20.48 25.80
C PRO A 309 -3.20 -20.41 27.33
N ASP A 310 -2.19 -19.80 27.96
CA ASP A 310 -2.23 -19.42 29.38
C ASP A 310 -2.47 -17.91 29.51
N PHE A 311 -3.60 -17.53 30.10
CA PHE A 311 -3.96 -16.13 30.33
C PHE A 311 -3.81 -15.71 31.80
N LYS A 312 -3.11 -16.48 32.64
CA LYS A 312 -2.79 -16.05 34.01
C LYS A 312 -2.13 -14.68 34.01
N GLY A 313 -2.68 -13.78 34.81
CA GLY A 313 -2.22 -12.41 34.93
C GLY A 313 -2.63 -11.48 33.77
N LYS A 314 -3.44 -11.96 32.81
CA LYS A 314 -4.03 -11.14 31.74
C LYS A 314 -5.46 -10.75 32.09
N VAL A 315 -5.88 -9.59 31.59
CA VAL A 315 -7.26 -9.09 31.73
C VAL A 315 -7.95 -9.05 30.36
N ALA A 316 -9.08 -9.73 30.25
CA ALA A 316 -9.92 -9.77 29.06
C ALA A 316 -11.21 -8.98 29.26
N LEU A 317 -11.51 -8.07 28.34
CA LEU A 317 -12.76 -7.33 28.29
C LEU A 317 -13.57 -7.79 27.08
N VAL A 318 -14.81 -8.24 27.32
CA VAL A 318 -15.73 -8.69 26.26
C VAL A 318 -16.99 -7.85 26.30
N THR A 319 -17.31 -7.16 25.20
CA THR A 319 -18.56 -6.41 25.07
C THR A 319 -19.70 -7.29 24.54
N GLY A 320 -20.92 -7.06 25.03
CA GLY A 320 -22.04 -7.99 24.80
C GLY A 320 -21.78 -9.37 25.40
N GLY A 321 -21.11 -9.42 26.56
CA GLY A 321 -20.65 -10.61 27.24
C GLY A 321 -21.72 -11.32 28.08
N GLY A 322 -22.92 -10.76 28.23
CA GLY A 322 -23.97 -11.30 29.10
C GLY A 322 -24.72 -12.50 28.52
N ASN A 323 -24.61 -12.75 27.20
CA ASN A 323 -25.33 -13.84 26.53
C ASN A 323 -24.63 -14.31 25.25
N GLY A 324 -25.13 -15.42 24.67
CA GLY A 324 -24.73 -15.91 23.34
C GLY A 324 -23.22 -16.07 23.16
N LEU A 325 -22.69 -15.54 22.03
CA LEU A 325 -21.27 -15.54 21.69
C LEU A 325 -20.39 -14.90 22.77
N GLY A 326 -20.76 -13.71 23.25
CA GLY A 326 -19.97 -13.00 24.25
C GLY A 326 -19.84 -13.78 25.56
N ARG A 327 -20.93 -14.42 26.01
CA ARG A 327 -20.89 -15.31 27.18
C ARG A 327 -19.90 -16.47 26.97
N ALA A 328 -19.94 -17.14 25.81
CA ALA A 328 -19.02 -18.24 25.52
C ALA A 328 -17.55 -17.79 25.53
N TYR A 329 -17.27 -16.60 24.99
CA TYR A 329 -15.92 -16.01 25.04
C TYR A 329 -15.47 -15.75 26.48
N CYS A 330 -16.32 -15.12 27.30
CA CYS A 330 -16.03 -14.84 28.70
C CYS A 330 -15.68 -16.12 29.49
N LEU A 331 -16.49 -17.18 29.34
CA LEU A 331 -16.28 -18.45 30.02
C LEU A 331 -14.98 -19.11 29.60
N GLN A 332 -14.64 -19.06 28.32
CA GLN A 332 -13.42 -19.69 27.83
C GLN A 332 -12.14 -18.93 28.24
N PHE A 333 -12.16 -17.60 28.22
CA PHE A 333 -11.05 -16.80 28.77
C PHE A 333 -10.83 -17.07 30.27
N ALA A 334 -11.92 -17.12 31.05
CA ALA A 334 -11.84 -17.43 32.48
C ALA A 334 -11.30 -18.84 32.74
N LYS A 335 -11.75 -19.85 31.97
CA LYS A 335 -11.26 -21.24 32.05
C LYS A 335 -9.74 -21.33 31.82
N LEU A 336 -9.18 -20.44 31.01
CA LEU A 336 -7.74 -20.39 30.68
C LEU A 336 -6.96 -19.37 31.55
N GLY A 337 -7.56 -18.89 32.63
CA GLY A 337 -6.88 -18.11 33.68
C GLY A 337 -6.92 -16.59 33.53
N ALA A 338 -7.66 -16.05 32.56
CA ALA A 338 -7.85 -14.60 32.43
C ALA A 338 -8.78 -14.07 33.53
N LYS A 339 -8.55 -12.83 33.96
CA LYS A 339 -9.54 -12.05 34.71
C LYS A 339 -10.49 -11.38 33.71
N VAL A 340 -11.80 -11.54 33.87
CA VAL A 340 -12.76 -11.18 32.82
C VAL A 340 -13.65 -9.99 33.23
N VAL A 341 -13.68 -8.96 32.40
CA VAL A 341 -14.69 -7.90 32.45
C VAL A 341 -15.81 -8.27 31.49
N VAL A 342 -16.97 -8.59 32.06
CA VAL A 342 -18.19 -8.91 31.31
C VAL A 342 -18.98 -7.61 31.13
N ASN A 343 -18.90 -7.00 29.93
CA ASN A 343 -19.73 -5.84 29.61
C ASN A 343 -21.02 -6.30 28.93
N ASP A 344 -22.17 -5.92 29.49
CA ASP A 344 -23.48 -6.13 28.89
C ASP A 344 -24.44 -5.03 29.35
N LEU A 345 -25.11 -4.38 28.40
CA LEU A 345 -26.02 -3.27 28.69
C LEU A 345 -27.24 -3.72 29.51
N VAL A 346 -27.69 -4.97 29.31
CA VAL A 346 -28.88 -5.51 29.97
C VAL A 346 -28.47 -6.09 31.32
N ASP A 347 -27.68 -7.17 31.32
CA ASP A 347 -27.24 -7.80 32.56
C ASP A 347 -26.00 -8.70 32.40
N PRO A 348 -24.84 -8.30 32.95
CA PRO A 348 -23.63 -9.13 32.93
C PRO A 348 -23.55 -10.12 34.11
N GLU A 349 -24.36 -9.92 35.15
CA GLU A 349 -24.20 -10.62 36.44
C GLU A 349 -24.35 -12.15 36.37
N PRO A 350 -25.29 -12.72 35.58
CA PRO A 350 -25.41 -14.17 35.46
C PRO A 350 -24.11 -14.84 34.99
N VAL A 351 -23.41 -14.23 34.03
CA VAL A 351 -22.14 -14.73 33.50
C VAL A 351 -21.00 -14.53 34.49
N VAL A 352 -20.99 -13.41 35.21
CA VAL A 352 -20.01 -13.16 36.29
C VAL A 352 -20.12 -14.23 37.38
N GLN A 353 -21.33 -14.54 37.83
CA GLN A 353 -21.57 -15.56 38.86
C GLN A 353 -21.22 -16.96 38.36
N GLU A 354 -21.51 -17.25 37.09
CA GLU A 354 -21.11 -18.50 36.47
C GLU A 354 -19.57 -18.67 36.45
N ILE A 355 -18.83 -17.64 36.04
CA ILE A 355 -17.36 -17.66 36.05
C ILE A 355 -16.82 -17.90 37.47
N LYS A 356 -17.36 -17.17 38.47
CA LYS A 356 -16.97 -17.33 39.88
C LYS A 356 -17.25 -18.73 40.40
N LYS A 357 -18.39 -19.32 40.05
CA LYS A 357 -18.76 -20.70 40.42
C LYS A 357 -17.80 -21.73 39.82
N LEU A 358 -17.24 -21.45 38.64
CA LEU A 358 -16.23 -22.27 37.99
C LEU A 358 -14.80 -21.99 38.48
N GLY A 359 -14.62 -21.13 39.49
CA GLY A 359 -13.34 -20.80 40.10
C GLY A 359 -12.54 -19.70 39.38
N GLY A 360 -13.15 -19.00 38.41
CA GLY A 360 -12.53 -17.88 37.71
C GLY A 360 -12.82 -16.52 38.37
N GLU A 361 -12.10 -15.48 37.93
CA GLU A 361 -12.31 -14.11 38.36
C GLU A 361 -13.06 -13.30 37.29
N ALA A 362 -14.17 -12.67 37.67
CA ALA A 362 -14.92 -11.78 36.78
C ALA A 362 -15.60 -10.62 37.50
N VAL A 363 -15.82 -9.53 36.77
CA VAL A 363 -16.58 -8.34 37.18
C VAL A 363 -17.52 -7.90 36.07
N GLY A 364 -18.72 -7.43 36.43
CA GLY A 364 -19.73 -6.95 35.50
C GLY A 364 -19.60 -5.45 35.21
N ASN A 365 -19.97 -5.05 33.99
CA ASN A 365 -20.07 -3.65 33.58
C ASN A 365 -21.35 -3.45 32.73
N LYS A 366 -22.16 -2.44 33.07
CA LYS A 366 -23.43 -2.10 32.38
C LYS A 366 -23.34 -0.87 31.46
N ALA A 367 -22.14 -0.34 31.22
CA ALA A 367 -21.98 0.84 30.37
C ALA A 367 -22.27 0.50 28.90
N SER A 368 -22.84 1.46 28.16
CA SER A 368 -22.96 1.33 26.70
C SER A 368 -21.56 1.32 26.07
N CYS A 369 -21.37 0.54 25.01
CA CYS A 369 -20.14 0.56 24.21
C CYS A 369 -19.88 1.91 23.55
N GLU A 370 -20.89 2.77 23.45
CA GLU A 370 -20.71 4.15 22.98
C GLU A 370 -19.92 5.01 23.99
N ASP A 371 -19.93 4.63 25.28
CA ASP A 371 -19.10 5.20 26.36
C ASP A 371 -17.91 4.28 26.66
N GLY A 372 -16.99 4.20 25.69
CA GLY A 372 -15.75 3.43 25.80
C GLY A 372 -14.96 3.67 27.09
N PRO A 373 -14.77 4.92 27.56
CA PRO A 373 -14.12 5.20 28.84
C PRO A 373 -14.80 4.50 30.02
N ALA A 374 -16.13 4.55 30.14
CA ALA A 374 -16.84 3.88 31.22
C ALA A 374 -16.73 2.34 31.15
N VAL A 375 -16.68 1.77 29.94
CA VAL A 375 -16.46 0.33 29.74
C VAL A 375 -15.06 -0.09 30.20
N VAL A 376 -14.03 0.61 29.74
CA VAL A 376 -12.61 0.28 30.04
C VAL A 376 -12.24 0.59 31.49
N LYS A 377 -12.84 1.62 32.09
CA LYS A 377 -12.59 2.01 33.49
C LYS A 377 -12.77 0.85 34.46
N THR A 378 -13.76 -0.02 34.25
CA THR A 378 -13.97 -1.20 35.10
C THR A 378 -12.77 -2.15 35.08
N ALA A 379 -12.12 -2.37 33.93
CA ALA A 379 -10.92 -3.20 33.85
C ALA A 379 -9.75 -2.58 34.63
N ILE A 380 -9.57 -1.27 34.48
CA ILE A 380 -8.47 -0.54 35.11
C ILE A 380 -8.66 -0.43 36.62
N ASP A 381 -9.85 -0.06 37.09
CA ASP A 381 -10.12 0.09 38.52
C ASP A 381 -10.07 -1.26 39.26
N THR A 382 -10.55 -2.34 38.62
CA THR A 382 -10.67 -3.65 39.28
C THR A 382 -9.37 -4.43 39.21
N TYR A 383 -8.69 -4.41 38.06
CA TYR A 383 -7.55 -5.29 37.78
C TYR A 383 -6.26 -4.55 37.39
N GLY A 384 -6.29 -3.23 37.26
CA GLY A 384 -5.10 -2.40 37.00
C GLY A 384 -4.57 -2.44 35.57
N ARG A 385 -5.17 -3.23 34.68
CA ARG A 385 -4.69 -3.44 33.29
C ARG A 385 -5.81 -3.93 32.37
N ILE A 386 -5.53 -3.88 31.06
CA ILE A 386 -6.30 -4.52 29.99
C ILE A 386 -5.31 -5.05 28.95
N ASP A 387 -5.48 -6.31 28.56
CA ASP A 387 -4.58 -7.02 27.63
C ASP A 387 -5.32 -7.54 26.41
N ILE A 388 -6.58 -7.95 26.60
CA ILE A 388 -7.43 -8.54 25.59
C ILE A 388 -8.72 -7.73 25.50
N LEU A 389 -9.13 -7.39 24.28
CA LEU A 389 -10.39 -6.72 23.99
C LEU A 389 -11.14 -7.50 22.90
N VAL A 390 -12.36 -7.95 23.21
CA VAL A 390 -13.27 -8.54 22.23
C VAL A 390 -14.48 -7.62 22.06
N ASN A 391 -14.52 -6.93 20.91
CA ASN A 391 -15.65 -6.09 20.54
C ASN A 391 -16.73 -6.96 19.87
N ASN A 392 -17.74 -7.36 20.64
CA ASN A 392 -18.79 -8.28 20.23
C ASN A 392 -20.22 -7.71 20.40
N ALA A 393 -20.40 -6.63 21.16
CA ALA A 393 -21.72 -6.00 21.33
C ALA A 393 -22.42 -5.70 19.99
N GLY A 394 -23.74 -5.86 19.97
CA GLY A 394 -24.50 -5.75 18.74
C GLY A 394 -26.01 -5.74 18.90
N ILE A 395 -26.68 -5.20 17.87
CA ILE A 395 -28.14 -5.14 17.75
C ILE A 395 -28.55 -5.34 16.29
N LEU A 396 -29.81 -5.74 16.05
CA LEU A 396 -30.38 -5.81 14.70
C LEU A 396 -31.55 -4.84 14.53
N ARG A 397 -31.63 -4.24 13.35
CA ARG A 397 -32.72 -3.36 12.89
C ARG A 397 -32.95 -3.62 11.40
N ASP A 398 -33.27 -4.88 11.10
CA ASP A 398 -33.36 -5.38 9.73
C ASP A 398 -34.59 -4.82 9.02
N LYS A 399 -34.37 -4.27 7.83
CA LYS A 399 -35.41 -3.73 6.97
C LYS A 399 -34.92 -3.63 5.53
N ALA A 400 -35.78 -4.00 4.57
CA ALA A 400 -35.52 -3.70 3.16
C ALA A 400 -35.14 -2.22 2.98
N PHE A 401 -34.14 -1.94 2.15
CA PHE A 401 -33.49 -0.63 2.02
C PHE A 401 -34.49 0.50 1.74
N THR A 402 -35.54 0.23 0.96
CA THR A 402 -36.60 1.20 0.68
C THR A 402 -37.35 1.71 1.92
N ASN A 403 -37.31 0.97 3.02
CA ASN A 403 -37.96 1.27 4.28
C ASN A 403 -36.93 1.50 5.40
N MET A 404 -35.63 1.55 5.06
CA MET A 404 -34.57 1.87 6.01
C MET A 404 -34.72 3.36 6.39
N THR A 405 -34.87 3.64 7.69
CA THR A 405 -34.95 5.00 8.23
C THR A 405 -33.73 5.32 9.07
N ASP A 406 -33.55 6.58 9.45
CA ASP A 406 -32.40 7.02 10.24
C ASP A 406 -32.42 6.38 11.64
N ASP A 407 -33.61 6.16 12.22
CA ASP A 407 -33.80 5.44 13.49
C ASP A 407 -33.52 3.93 13.41
N LEU A 408 -33.43 3.36 12.19
CA LEU A 408 -32.99 1.99 11.96
C LEU A 408 -31.50 1.93 11.60
N TRP A 409 -31.00 2.94 10.89
CA TRP A 409 -29.60 3.04 10.46
C TRP A 409 -28.66 3.40 11.62
N ASN A 410 -28.93 4.53 12.29
CA ASN A 410 -28.00 5.13 13.24
C ASN A 410 -27.71 4.22 14.43
N PRO A 411 -28.69 3.57 15.10
CA PRO A 411 -28.38 2.70 16.23
C PRO A 411 -27.46 1.53 15.85
N VAL A 412 -27.64 0.93 14.66
CA VAL A 412 -26.80 -0.18 14.21
C VAL A 412 -25.38 0.29 13.95
N VAL A 413 -25.20 1.39 13.20
CA VAL A 413 -23.85 1.93 12.94
C VAL A 413 -23.17 2.41 14.24
N ASN A 414 -23.93 3.04 15.14
CA ASN A 414 -23.40 3.53 16.41
C ASN A 414 -22.95 2.41 17.34
N ILE A 415 -23.79 1.39 17.57
CA ILE A 415 -23.42 0.28 18.47
C ILE A 415 -22.28 -0.55 17.87
N HIS A 416 -22.37 -0.91 16.60
CA HIS A 416 -21.41 -1.83 16.00
C HIS A 416 -20.09 -1.16 15.64
N LEU A 417 -20.14 -0.10 14.83
CA LEU A 417 -18.94 0.50 14.28
C LEU A 417 -18.37 1.57 15.21
N ARG A 418 -19.18 2.54 15.64
CA ARG A 418 -18.73 3.59 16.56
C ARG A 418 -18.41 3.02 17.95
N GLY A 419 -19.19 2.08 18.47
CA GLY A 419 -18.94 1.43 19.77
C GLY A 419 -17.61 0.65 19.78
N THR A 420 -17.36 -0.13 18.73
CA THR A 420 -16.05 -0.81 18.54
C THR A 420 -14.90 0.19 18.55
N TYR A 421 -15.05 1.34 17.88
CA TYR A 421 -14.08 2.43 17.92
C TYR A 421 -13.89 2.99 19.32
N LYS A 422 -14.98 3.37 20.02
CA LYS A 422 -14.92 4.04 21.33
C LYS A 422 -14.27 3.16 22.40
N VAL A 423 -14.64 1.89 22.49
CA VAL A 423 -14.05 0.96 23.47
C VAL A 423 -12.58 0.70 23.13
N THR A 424 -12.25 0.53 21.85
CA THR A 424 -10.86 0.34 21.42
C THR A 424 -10.01 1.58 21.68
N GLN A 425 -10.53 2.78 21.40
CA GLN A 425 -9.86 4.05 21.67
C GLN A 425 -9.55 4.22 23.16
N ALA A 426 -10.49 3.85 24.04
CA ALA A 426 -10.28 3.90 25.49
C ALA A 426 -9.25 2.86 25.97
N ALA A 427 -9.21 1.67 25.38
CA ALA A 427 -8.26 0.61 25.73
C ALA A 427 -6.84 0.88 25.19
N TRP A 428 -6.73 1.56 24.06
CA TRP A 428 -5.49 1.70 23.29
C TRP A 428 -4.31 2.30 24.07
N PRO A 429 -4.45 3.40 24.83
CA PRO A 429 -3.34 3.95 25.63
C PRO A 429 -2.77 2.96 26.64
N HIS A 430 -3.63 2.10 27.22
CA HIS A 430 -3.19 1.06 28.16
C HIS A 430 -2.42 -0.06 27.45
N MET A 431 -2.91 -0.52 26.30
CA MET A 431 -2.21 -1.52 25.49
C MET A 431 -0.86 -1.01 24.96
N LEU A 432 -0.79 0.26 24.54
CA LEU A 432 0.46 0.92 24.15
C LEU A 432 1.46 0.96 25.31
N LYS A 433 1.01 1.37 26.51
CA LYS A 433 1.83 1.41 27.72
C LYS A 433 2.36 0.02 28.07
N ASN A 434 1.52 -1.01 27.94
CA ASN A 434 1.87 -2.38 28.27
C ASN A 434 2.76 -3.04 27.21
N LYS A 435 2.90 -2.46 26.01
CA LYS A 435 3.52 -3.09 24.82
C LYS A 435 2.94 -4.49 24.56
N TYR A 436 1.64 -4.61 24.78
CA TYR A 436 0.88 -5.84 24.59
C TYR A 436 -0.59 -5.48 24.38
N GLY A 437 -1.19 -6.04 23.34
CA GLY A 437 -2.63 -5.95 23.12
C GLY A 437 -3.11 -7.03 22.15
N ARG A 438 -4.29 -7.56 22.42
CA ARG A 438 -4.93 -8.58 21.58
C ARG A 438 -6.39 -8.18 21.38
N ILE A 439 -6.71 -7.77 20.16
CA ILE A 439 -8.05 -7.25 19.84
C ILE A 439 -8.71 -8.17 18.82
N VAL A 440 -9.91 -8.63 19.12
CA VAL A 440 -10.77 -9.34 18.17
C VAL A 440 -12.05 -8.55 17.98
N ASN A 441 -12.32 -8.18 16.73
CA ASN A 441 -13.51 -7.45 16.35
C ASN A 441 -14.49 -8.35 15.61
N THR A 442 -15.78 -8.20 15.91
CA THR A 442 -16.83 -9.05 15.32
C THR A 442 -17.44 -8.39 14.10
N ALA A 443 -17.07 -8.85 12.90
CA ALA A 443 -17.72 -8.53 11.63
C ALA A 443 -18.96 -9.43 11.39
N SER A 444 -19.25 -9.78 10.14
CA SER A 444 -20.32 -10.70 9.74
C SER A 444 -20.17 -11.07 8.26
N THR A 445 -20.62 -12.26 7.85
CA THR A 445 -20.79 -12.62 6.43
C THR A 445 -21.79 -11.70 5.72
N SER A 446 -22.80 -11.14 6.41
CA SER A 446 -23.65 -10.08 5.86
C SER A 446 -22.87 -8.81 5.54
N GLY A 447 -21.80 -8.53 6.29
CA GLY A 447 -20.88 -7.44 5.99
C GLY A 447 -20.02 -7.76 4.79
N ILE A 448 -19.43 -8.96 4.75
CA ILE A 448 -18.48 -9.38 3.71
C ILE A 448 -19.16 -9.52 2.36
N TYR A 449 -20.37 -10.08 2.29
CA TYR A 449 -21.02 -10.44 1.03
C TYR A 449 -22.29 -9.63 0.74
N GLY A 450 -22.67 -8.70 1.62
CA GLY A 450 -23.99 -8.07 1.63
C GLY A 450 -25.13 -9.03 1.98
N ASN A 451 -26.25 -8.52 2.49
CA ASN A 451 -27.45 -9.33 2.70
C ASN A 451 -28.72 -8.49 2.58
N PHE A 452 -29.76 -9.02 1.92
CA PHE A 452 -31.01 -8.32 1.69
C PHE A 452 -31.62 -7.86 3.03
N GLY A 453 -31.98 -6.58 3.13
CA GLY A 453 -32.60 -6.02 4.33
C GLY A 453 -31.63 -5.63 5.44
N GLN A 454 -30.32 -5.73 5.21
CA GLN A 454 -29.29 -5.48 6.22
C GLN A 454 -28.28 -4.40 5.79
N ALA A 455 -28.71 -3.40 5.02
CA ALA A 455 -27.80 -2.37 4.47
C ALA A 455 -27.02 -1.61 5.56
N ASN A 456 -27.67 -1.28 6.68
CA ASN A 456 -27.08 -0.67 7.87
C ASN A 456 -26.05 -1.60 8.54
N TYR A 457 -26.43 -2.85 8.77
CA TYR A 457 -25.60 -3.84 9.43
C TYR A 457 -24.40 -4.24 8.58
N ALA A 458 -24.59 -4.44 7.27
CA ALA A 458 -23.52 -4.74 6.33
C ALA A 458 -22.48 -3.61 6.28
N ALA A 459 -22.94 -2.36 6.20
CA ALA A 459 -22.07 -1.19 6.23
C ALA A 459 -21.25 -1.12 7.52
N ALA A 460 -21.89 -1.32 8.67
CA ALA A 460 -21.21 -1.27 9.96
C ALA A 460 -20.18 -2.42 10.11
N LYS A 461 -20.57 -3.66 9.79
CA LYS A 461 -19.74 -4.85 9.98
C LYS A 461 -18.54 -4.89 9.05
N LEU A 462 -18.66 -4.42 7.82
CA LEU A 462 -17.51 -4.32 6.94
C LEU A 462 -16.65 -3.08 7.24
N GLY A 463 -17.24 -2.01 7.77
CA GLY A 463 -16.46 -0.89 8.32
C GLY A 463 -15.56 -1.31 9.49
N ILE A 464 -16.01 -2.25 10.32
CA ILE A 464 -15.18 -2.83 11.40
C ILE A 464 -13.94 -3.53 10.83
N LEU A 465 -14.04 -4.21 9.68
CA LEU A 465 -12.88 -4.83 9.05
C LEU A 465 -11.86 -3.78 8.57
N GLY A 466 -12.33 -2.68 7.98
CA GLY A 466 -11.47 -1.57 7.53
C GLY A 466 -10.75 -0.90 8.70
N PHE A 467 -11.48 -0.66 9.79
CA PHE A 467 -10.94 -0.20 11.07
C PHE A 467 -9.86 -1.14 11.61
N SER A 468 -10.17 -2.45 11.65
CA SER A 468 -9.29 -3.48 12.20
C SER A 468 -7.98 -3.60 11.42
N ARG A 469 -8.05 -3.55 10.07
CA ARG A 469 -6.87 -3.60 9.21
C ARG A 469 -5.94 -2.41 9.42
N ALA A 470 -6.48 -1.21 9.58
CA ALA A 470 -5.69 -0.02 9.91
C ALA A 470 -5.01 -0.15 11.28
N LEU A 471 -5.75 -0.57 12.32
CA LEU A 471 -5.19 -0.73 13.67
C LEU A 471 -4.14 -1.83 13.76
N ALA A 472 -4.28 -2.92 13.00
CA ALA A 472 -3.26 -3.96 12.93
C ALA A 472 -1.90 -3.38 12.49
N LEU A 473 -1.91 -2.42 11.54
CA LEU A 473 -0.69 -1.73 11.09
C LEU A 473 -0.16 -0.76 12.16
N GLU A 474 -1.02 0.01 12.82
CA GLU A 474 -0.60 0.97 13.85
C GLU A 474 -0.07 0.29 15.13
N GLY A 475 -0.65 -0.86 15.48
CA GLY A 475 -0.35 -1.64 16.68
C GLY A 475 0.88 -2.53 16.58
N ALA A 476 1.31 -2.89 15.36
CA ALA A 476 2.33 -3.91 15.11
C ALA A 476 3.62 -3.67 15.91
N LYS A 477 4.16 -2.45 15.89
CA LYS A 477 5.41 -2.10 16.61
C LYS A 477 5.30 -2.12 18.15
N TYR A 478 4.08 -2.23 18.67
CA TYR A 478 3.79 -2.27 20.10
C TYR A 478 3.31 -3.66 20.56
N ASN A 479 3.43 -4.69 19.72
CA ASN A 479 2.86 -6.03 19.98
C ASN A 479 1.36 -5.97 20.28
N ILE A 480 0.65 -5.10 19.57
CA ILE A 480 -0.81 -5.03 19.56
C ILE A 480 -1.28 -5.69 18.26
N LYS A 481 -1.94 -6.85 18.38
CA LYS A 481 -2.49 -7.61 17.25
C LYS A 481 -4.00 -7.41 17.18
N VAL A 482 -4.52 -7.21 15.97
CA VAL A 482 -5.94 -6.93 15.74
C VAL A 482 -6.44 -7.86 14.64
N ASN A 483 -7.44 -8.69 14.95
CA ASN A 483 -8.07 -9.60 14.00
C ASN A 483 -9.59 -9.39 13.94
N THR A 484 -10.19 -9.87 12.86
CA THR A 484 -11.63 -9.79 12.63
C THR A 484 -12.20 -11.19 12.45
N ILE A 485 -13.36 -11.46 13.05
CA ILE A 485 -14.11 -12.71 12.83
C ILE A 485 -15.49 -12.44 12.25
N ALA A 486 -16.00 -13.36 11.44
CA ALA A 486 -17.36 -13.43 10.94
C ALA A 486 -18.00 -14.73 11.44
N PRO A 487 -18.59 -14.72 12.65
CA PRO A 487 -19.08 -15.93 13.28
C PRO A 487 -20.46 -16.36 12.77
N ASN A 488 -20.68 -17.68 12.73
CA ASN A 488 -22.00 -18.30 12.62
C ASN A 488 -22.34 -19.01 13.93
N ALA A 489 -23.42 -18.59 14.57
CA ALA A 489 -23.94 -19.19 15.79
C ALA A 489 -25.44 -18.91 15.99
N GLY A 490 -26.10 -19.84 16.65
CA GLY A 490 -27.41 -19.70 17.25
C GLY A 490 -27.35 -18.81 18.48
N THR A 491 -28.03 -17.67 18.40
CA THR A 491 -28.11 -16.66 19.46
C THR A 491 -29.51 -16.04 19.44
N ASN A 492 -29.82 -15.19 20.42
CA ASN A 492 -31.06 -14.43 20.40
C ASN A 492 -31.21 -13.54 19.15
N MET A 493 -30.09 -13.08 18.55
CA MET A 493 -30.13 -12.30 17.30
C MET A 493 -30.50 -13.16 16.09
N THR A 494 -30.10 -14.43 16.05
CA THR A 494 -30.37 -15.31 14.90
C THR A 494 -31.67 -16.09 15.03
N ARG A 495 -32.26 -16.15 16.23
CA ARG A 495 -33.57 -16.78 16.48
C ARG A 495 -34.73 -16.18 15.69
N SER A 496 -34.62 -14.92 15.25
CA SER A 496 -35.63 -14.27 14.39
C SER A 496 -35.58 -14.72 12.93
N ILE A 497 -34.48 -15.37 12.50
CA ILE A 497 -34.22 -15.74 11.10
C ILE A 497 -33.86 -17.23 10.91
N MET A 498 -33.69 -17.99 12.00
CA MET A 498 -33.38 -19.42 11.99
C MET A 498 -34.43 -20.22 12.79
N PRO A 499 -34.78 -21.45 12.36
CA PRO A 499 -35.55 -22.38 13.17
C PRO A 499 -34.85 -22.69 14.51
N GLU A 500 -35.63 -22.97 15.56
CA GLU A 500 -35.09 -23.21 16.91
C GLU A 500 -34.08 -24.36 16.95
N GLU A 501 -34.32 -25.43 16.19
CA GLU A 501 -33.41 -26.58 16.09
C GLU A 501 -32.01 -26.17 15.60
N MET A 502 -31.94 -25.27 14.60
CA MET A 502 -30.67 -24.72 14.11
C MET A 502 -30.01 -23.80 15.14
N VAL A 503 -30.81 -22.99 15.86
CA VAL A 503 -30.31 -22.15 16.95
C VAL A 503 -29.65 -23.00 18.05
N GLN A 504 -30.22 -24.15 18.37
CA GLN A 504 -29.64 -25.07 19.36
C GLN A 504 -28.41 -25.84 18.82
N ALA A 505 -28.39 -26.14 17.52
CA ALA A 505 -27.29 -26.86 16.88
C ALA A 505 -26.03 -26.00 16.72
N PHE A 506 -26.18 -24.73 16.34
CA PHE A 506 -25.06 -23.80 16.13
C PHE A 506 -24.57 -23.17 17.43
N LYS A 507 -23.92 -23.96 18.28
CA LYS A 507 -23.52 -23.49 19.60
C LYS A 507 -22.45 -22.39 19.52
N PRO A 508 -22.60 -21.29 20.27
CA PRO A 508 -21.56 -20.28 20.46
C PRO A 508 -20.19 -20.85 20.87
N ASP A 509 -20.18 -21.97 21.62
CA ASP A 509 -18.99 -22.70 22.03
C ASP A 509 -18.13 -23.19 20.86
N TYR A 510 -18.69 -23.33 19.66
CA TYR A 510 -17.95 -23.75 18.47
C TYR A 510 -17.18 -22.60 17.79
N VAL A 511 -17.39 -21.36 18.24
CA VAL A 511 -16.70 -20.16 17.76
C VAL A 511 -15.62 -19.71 18.73
N ALA A 512 -15.91 -19.79 20.03
CA ALA A 512 -15.07 -19.25 21.10
C ALA A 512 -13.58 -19.67 21.02
N PRO A 513 -13.24 -20.94 20.70
CA PRO A 513 -11.84 -21.38 20.63
C PRO A 513 -10.97 -20.58 19.65
N LEU A 514 -11.52 -20.16 18.52
CA LEU A 514 -10.79 -19.31 17.56
C LEU A 514 -10.56 -17.90 18.14
N VAL A 515 -11.58 -17.30 18.75
CA VAL A 515 -11.45 -15.96 19.37
C VAL A 515 -10.35 -15.94 20.41
N VAL A 516 -10.32 -16.97 21.27
CA VAL A 516 -9.32 -17.13 22.30
C VAL A 516 -7.93 -17.37 21.72
N LEU A 517 -7.81 -18.21 20.67
CA LEU A 517 -6.54 -18.40 19.97
C LEU A 517 -6.01 -17.08 19.39
N LEU A 518 -6.85 -16.32 18.68
CA LEU A 518 -6.50 -15.01 18.12
C LEU A 518 -6.09 -13.98 19.18
N CYS A 519 -6.51 -14.20 20.43
CA CYS A 519 -6.15 -13.38 21.58
C CYS A 519 -4.91 -13.87 22.35
N SER A 520 -4.20 -14.89 21.86
CA SER A 520 -3.07 -15.51 22.54
C SER A 520 -1.71 -15.17 21.93
N ASP A 521 -0.63 -15.52 22.64
CA ASP A 521 0.75 -15.46 22.12
C ASP A 521 1.10 -16.67 21.24
N ILE A 522 0.33 -17.76 21.34
CA ILE A 522 0.57 -18.99 20.57
C ILE A 522 -0.09 -18.97 19.18
N CYS A 523 -0.85 -17.91 18.85
CA CYS A 523 -1.46 -17.76 17.53
C CYS A 523 -0.38 -17.73 16.43
N PRO A 524 -0.35 -18.70 15.50
CA PRO A 524 0.78 -18.83 14.59
C PRO A 524 0.86 -17.69 13.55
N GLU A 525 2.09 -17.22 13.30
CA GLU A 525 2.41 -16.26 12.23
C GLU A 525 2.38 -16.92 10.84
N PRO A 526 2.18 -16.15 9.74
CA PRO A 526 2.00 -14.68 9.68
C PRO A 526 0.55 -14.20 9.88
N TYR A 527 -0.42 -15.10 10.02
CA TYR A 527 -1.85 -14.78 10.09
C TYR A 527 -2.34 -14.42 11.50
N SER A 528 -1.43 -14.09 12.40
CA SER A 528 -1.76 -13.80 13.80
C SER A 528 -2.31 -12.39 14.02
N THR A 529 -2.28 -11.53 13.01
CA THR A 529 -2.82 -10.16 13.02
C THR A 529 -3.36 -9.81 11.63
N LYS A 530 -4.23 -8.79 11.55
CA LYS A 530 -4.86 -8.29 10.32
C LYS A 530 -5.77 -9.32 9.61
N GLY A 531 -5.99 -10.49 10.20
CA GLY A 531 -6.78 -11.57 9.61
C GLY A 531 -8.29 -11.31 9.63
N LEU A 532 -8.97 -11.97 8.70
CA LEU A 532 -10.43 -12.08 8.63
C LEU A 532 -10.78 -13.57 8.59
N PHE A 533 -11.55 -14.04 9.57
CA PHE A 533 -11.87 -15.46 9.69
C PHE A 533 -13.38 -15.69 9.77
N GLU A 534 -13.91 -16.52 8.87
CA GLU A 534 -15.24 -17.09 9.05
C GLU A 534 -15.15 -18.33 9.94
N CYS A 535 -16.10 -18.49 10.86
CA CYS A 535 -16.03 -19.55 11.85
C CYS A 535 -17.39 -19.95 12.41
N GLY A 536 -17.53 -21.23 12.76
CA GLY A 536 -18.76 -21.80 13.32
C GLY A 536 -18.85 -23.28 13.00
N SER A 537 -19.64 -24.03 13.77
CA SER A 537 -19.86 -25.48 13.53
C SER A 537 -18.57 -26.32 13.44
N GLY A 538 -17.50 -25.94 14.13
CA GLY A 538 -16.21 -26.62 14.09
C GLY A 538 -15.38 -26.34 12.82
N TRP A 539 -15.87 -25.48 11.93
CA TRP A 539 -15.13 -25.02 10.75
C TRP A 539 -14.54 -23.62 10.95
N PHE A 540 -13.33 -23.43 10.45
CA PHE A 540 -12.58 -22.16 10.52
C PHE A 540 -11.85 -21.91 9.20
N GLY A 541 -12.16 -20.80 8.53
CA GLY A 541 -11.54 -20.44 7.26
C GLY A 541 -11.14 -18.98 7.19
N SER A 542 -9.91 -18.72 6.74
CA SER A 542 -9.43 -17.38 6.42
C SER A 542 -10.11 -16.85 5.15
N THR A 543 -10.41 -15.55 5.12
CA THR A 543 -10.98 -14.87 3.94
C THR A 543 -10.11 -13.68 3.57
N ARG A 544 -9.77 -13.57 2.28
CA ARG A 544 -8.91 -12.50 1.75
C ARG A 544 -9.45 -11.94 0.44
N TRP A 545 -8.74 -10.96 -0.09
CA TRP A 545 -8.98 -10.45 -1.44
C TRP A 545 -8.24 -11.31 -2.47
N GLN A 546 -8.91 -11.57 -3.59
CA GLN A 546 -8.27 -11.94 -4.84
C GLN A 546 -8.56 -10.84 -5.86
N ARG A 547 -7.55 -10.47 -6.64
CA ARG A 547 -7.63 -9.49 -7.71
C ARG A 547 -7.33 -10.16 -9.04
N SER A 548 -8.12 -9.85 -10.06
CA SER A 548 -7.89 -10.31 -11.43
C SER A 548 -6.57 -9.75 -11.97
N GLY A 549 -5.98 -10.36 -13.01
CA GLY A 549 -4.84 -9.73 -13.70
C GLY A 549 -5.16 -8.37 -14.34
N GLY A 550 -6.44 -8.04 -14.50
CA GLY A 550 -6.90 -6.76 -15.00
C GLY A 550 -6.50 -6.51 -16.46
N HIS A 551 -6.56 -5.24 -16.86
CA HIS A 551 -6.06 -4.77 -18.14
C HIS A 551 -5.39 -3.41 -17.98
N GLY A 552 -4.20 -3.26 -18.57
CA GLY A 552 -3.49 -2.00 -18.69
C GLY A 552 -3.78 -1.36 -20.04
N PHE A 553 -4.35 -0.16 -20.02
CA PHE A 553 -4.56 0.66 -21.21
C PHE A 553 -3.32 1.51 -21.47
N PRO A 554 -2.92 1.71 -22.75
CA PRO A 554 -1.82 2.60 -23.10
C PRO A 554 -2.04 4.02 -22.57
N VAL A 555 -1.06 4.58 -21.86
CA VAL A 555 -1.23 5.86 -21.17
C VAL A 555 -1.04 7.09 -22.06
N ASP A 556 -0.58 6.89 -23.30
CA ASP A 556 -0.49 7.88 -24.37
C ASP A 556 -1.76 7.99 -25.22
N ILE A 557 -2.74 7.10 -24.99
CA ILE A 557 -4.05 7.16 -25.65
C ILE A 557 -5.11 7.56 -24.61
N LYS A 558 -6.04 8.43 -25.02
CA LYS A 558 -7.22 8.75 -24.24
C LYS A 558 -8.08 7.49 -24.04
N LEU A 559 -8.26 7.07 -22.78
CA LEU A 559 -9.17 5.98 -22.45
C LEU A 559 -10.63 6.39 -22.71
N THR A 560 -11.40 5.52 -23.35
CA THR A 560 -12.84 5.70 -23.60
C THR A 560 -13.66 4.55 -23.01
N PRO A 561 -14.95 4.76 -22.69
CA PRO A 561 -15.81 3.68 -22.17
C PRO A 561 -15.89 2.49 -23.12
N GLU A 562 -15.90 2.74 -24.42
CA GLU A 562 -15.99 1.71 -25.45
C GLU A 562 -14.74 0.81 -25.47
N ALA A 563 -13.57 1.39 -25.21
CA ALA A 563 -12.33 0.64 -25.02
C ALA A 563 -12.40 -0.24 -23.75
N VAL A 564 -12.97 0.29 -22.66
CA VAL A 564 -13.20 -0.49 -21.43
C VAL A 564 -14.16 -1.65 -21.68
N VAL A 565 -15.29 -1.43 -22.37
CA VAL A 565 -16.24 -2.49 -22.73
C VAL A 565 -15.57 -3.61 -23.53
N LYS A 566 -14.73 -3.24 -24.51
CA LYS A 566 -14.01 -4.21 -25.35
C LYS A 566 -13.10 -5.14 -24.53
N GLU A 567 -12.47 -4.61 -23.50
CA GLU A 567 -11.51 -5.35 -22.66
C GLU A 567 -12.13 -5.83 -21.33
N LEU A 568 -13.43 -5.62 -21.09
CA LEU A 568 -14.11 -5.97 -19.84
C LEU A 568 -13.96 -7.45 -19.50
N GLY A 569 -13.99 -8.31 -20.51
CA GLY A 569 -13.74 -9.75 -20.36
C GLY A 569 -12.35 -10.05 -19.77
N LYS A 570 -11.31 -9.28 -20.11
CA LYS A 570 -9.96 -9.43 -19.52
C LYS A 570 -9.85 -8.77 -18.15
N ILE A 571 -10.51 -7.63 -17.97
CA ILE A 571 -10.54 -6.89 -16.69
C ILE A 571 -11.16 -7.74 -15.57
N THR A 572 -12.14 -8.57 -15.91
CA THR A 572 -12.92 -9.37 -14.96
C THR A 572 -12.50 -10.84 -14.89
N ASN A 573 -11.47 -11.25 -15.64
CA ASN A 573 -11.01 -12.64 -15.68
C ASN A 573 -10.04 -12.95 -14.53
N PHE A 574 -10.40 -13.95 -13.72
CA PHE A 574 -9.56 -14.46 -12.64
C PHE A 574 -8.81 -15.75 -13.01
N ASP A 575 -9.16 -16.37 -14.15
CA ASP A 575 -8.76 -17.73 -14.49
C ASP A 575 -7.67 -17.79 -15.58
N ASP A 576 -7.08 -16.65 -15.95
CA ASP A 576 -5.99 -16.56 -16.93
C ASP A 576 -4.58 -16.65 -16.34
N GLY A 577 -4.47 -17.06 -15.07
CA GLY A 577 -3.20 -17.24 -14.37
C GLY A 577 -2.52 -15.96 -13.90
N ARG A 578 -3.14 -14.78 -14.09
CA ARG A 578 -2.59 -13.48 -13.66
C ARG A 578 -3.16 -12.96 -12.35
N ALA A 579 -4.14 -13.66 -11.76
CA ALA A 579 -4.76 -13.24 -10.51
C ALA A 579 -3.74 -13.24 -9.34
N ASP A 580 -3.85 -12.25 -8.47
CA ASP A 580 -3.01 -12.08 -7.28
C ASP A 580 -3.84 -11.75 -6.04
N HIS A 581 -3.18 -11.52 -4.90
CA HIS A 581 -3.82 -11.38 -3.59
C HIS A 581 -3.25 -10.18 -2.83
N PRO A 582 -3.53 -8.93 -3.28
CA PRO A 582 -3.01 -7.75 -2.63
C PRO A 582 -3.52 -7.66 -1.19
N ASP A 583 -2.62 -7.38 -0.26
CA ASP A 583 -2.93 -7.31 1.17
C ASP A 583 -2.54 -5.95 1.80
N ASN A 584 -1.96 -5.04 1.02
CA ASN A 584 -1.49 -3.72 1.44
C ASN A 584 -1.54 -2.72 0.27
N ILE A 585 -1.36 -1.43 0.58
CA ILE A 585 -1.44 -0.34 -0.42
C ILE A 585 -0.34 -0.42 -1.48
N GLN A 586 0.85 -0.89 -1.13
CA GLN A 586 1.95 -1.03 -2.09
C GLN A 586 1.58 -2.06 -3.15
N ALA A 587 1.14 -3.26 -2.74
CA ALA A 587 0.67 -4.31 -3.63
C ALA A 587 -0.55 -3.88 -4.49
N ALA A 588 -1.44 -3.05 -3.92
CA ALA A 588 -2.53 -2.44 -4.66
C ALA A 588 -2.01 -1.57 -5.82
N ASN A 589 -1.00 -0.73 -5.56
CA ASN A 589 -0.45 0.22 -6.52
C ASN A 589 0.51 -0.39 -7.54
N GLU A 590 1.07 -1.58 -7.29
CA GLU A 590 2.06 -2.22 -8.17
C GLU A 590 1.60 -2.29 -9.63
N LYS A 591 0.39 -2.79 -9.89
CA LYS A 591 -0.15 -2.90 -11.27
C LYS A 591 -0.44 -1.56 -11.93
N VAL A 592 -0.79 -0.55 -11.15
CA VAL A 592 -0.94 0.82 -11.64
C VAL A 592 0.42 1.39 -12.07
N MET A 593 1.46 1.19 -11.24
CA MET A 593 2.81 1.64 -11.54
C MET A 593 3.44 0.89 -12.72
N GLU A 594 3.22 -0.42 -12.83
CA GLU A 594 3.64 -1.23 -14.00
C GLU A 594 3.06 -0.66 -15.31
N ASN A 595 1.83 -0.12 -15.27
CA ASN A 595 1.17 0.43 -16.45
C ASN A 595 1.67 1.82 -16.86
N PHE A 596 2.42 2.54 -16.01
CA PHE A 596 2.93 3.87 -16.34
C PHE A 596 3.83 3.91 -17.58
N ASN A 597 4.40 2.76 -17.98
CA ASN A 597 5.24 2.62 -19.17
C ASN A 597 4.50 1.98 -20.36
N ASN A 598 3.21 1.65 -20.22
CA ASN A 598 2.43 1.06 -21.30
C ASN A 598 2.09 2.15 -22.34
N ARG A 599 2.66 2.06 -23.54
CA ARG A 599 2.47 3.01 -24.65
C ARG A 599 1.92 2.30 -25.88
N SER A 600 1.14 3.01 -26.70
CA SER A 600 0.35 2.44 -27.79
C SER A 600 1.18 1.89 -28.95
N ASN A 601 2.42 2.35 -29.09
CA ASN A 601 3.40 1.82 -30.04
C ASN A 601 4.21 0.61 -29.51
N GLY A 602 3.78 -0.04 -28.42
CA GLY A 602 4.48 -1.18 -27.82
C GLY A 602 4.64 -2.39 -28.76
N GLY A 603 5.68 -2.39 -29.58
CA GLY A 603 6.03 -3.45 -30.53
C GLY A 603 6.94 -4.51 -29.91
N GLY A 604 6.51 -5.76 -29.95
CA GLY A 604 7.33 -6.90 -29.53
C GLY A 604 8.65 -7.01 -30.29
N GLY A 605 9.74 -7.28 -29.56
CA GLY A 605 10.99 -7.91 -30.02
C GLY A 605 11.89 -7.14 -30.98
N ASN A 606 11.35 -6.41 -31.97
CA ASN A 606 12.12 -5.70 -33.00
C ASN A 606 12.36 -4.22 -32.68
N ASP A 607 11.61 -3.63 -31.74
CA ASP A 607 11.72 -2.20 -31.42
C ASP A 607 12.92 -1.88 -30.50
N ILE A 608 13.17 -2.70 -29.47
CA ILE A 608 14.26 -2.46 -28.50
C ILE A 608 15.63 -2.38 -29.20
N LEU A 609 15.92 -3.24 -30.18
CA LEU A 609 17.18 -3.19 -30.90
C LEU A 609 17.32 -1.91 -31.74
N THR A 610 16.22 -1.40 -32.27
CA THR A 610 16.18 -0.14 -33.02
C THR A 610 16.35 1.04 -32.07
N ALA A 611 15.62 1.05 -30.95
CA ALA A 611 15.74 2.05 -29.90
C ALA A 611 17.17 2.12 -29.31
N ILE A 612 17.84 0.98 -29.13
CA ILE A 612 19.26 0.93 -28.74
C ILE A 612 20.13 1.68 -29.76
N GLU A 613 19.95 1.42 -31.05
CA GLU A 613 20.76 2.04 -32.11
C GLU A 613 20.44 3.53 -32.31
N GLU A 614 19.20 3.95 -32.05
CA GLU A 614 18.82 5.36 -32.01
C GLU A 614 19.40 6.07 -30.78
N ALA A 615 19.28 5.46 -29.60
CA ALA A 615 19.83 5.97 -28.35
C ALA A 615 21.37 6.11 -28.40
N LYS A 616 22.07 5.20 -29.06
CA LYS A 616 23.53 5.30 -29.31
C LYS A 616 23.92 6.51 -30.16
N LYS A 617 23.02 6.99 -31.02
CA LYS A 617 23.23 8.16 -31.90
C LYS A 617 22.73 9.46 -31.28
N ALA A 618 21.90 9.38 -30.25
CA ALA A 618 21.29 10.54 -29.61
C ALA A 618 22.34 11.46 -28.95
N THR A 619 22.11 12.77 -29.05
CA THR A 619 22.95 13.82 -28.48
C THR A 619 22.13 14.70 -27.55
N THR A 620 22.79 15.49 -26.71
CA THR A 620 22.16 16.41 -25.77
C THR A 620 23.00 17.68 -25.63
N ASP A 621 22.35 18.79 -25.24
CA ASP A 621 22.99 20.07 -24.94
C ASP A 621 23.85 20.06 -23.66
N GLY A 622 23.88 18.91 -22.97
CA GLY A 622 24.63 18.66 -21.76
C GLY A 622 23.89 19.13 -20.51
N THR A 623 24.09 18.42 -19.39
CA THR A 623 23.50 18.80 -18.10
C THR A 623 24.50 19.59 -17.28
N ALA A 624 24.09 20.74 -16.76
CA ALA A 624 24.96 21.57 -15.93
C ALA A 624 25.13 20.96 -14.53
N PHE A 625 26.36 21.00 -14.01
CA PHE A 625 26.67 20.68 -12.62
C PHE A 625 27.81 21.58 -12.15
N ASP A 626 27.46 22.68 -11.50
CA ASP A 626 28.44 23.61 -10.96
C ASP A 626 28.84 23.16 -9.56
N TYR A 627 30.13 23.25 -9.24
CA TYR A 627 30.64 22.92 -7.92
C TYR A 627 31.66 23.95 -7.45
N THR A 628 31.70 24.17 -6.14
CA THR A 628 32.67 25.06 -5.50
C THR A 628 33.52 24.29 -4.49
N GLU A 629 34.44 24.98 -3.80
CA GLU A 629 35.23 24.43 -2.71
C GLU A 629 34.38 23.76 -1.63
N ARG A 630 33.14 24.22 -1.42
CA ARG A 630 32.18 23.62 -0.49
C ARG A 630 31.88 22.17 -0.85
N ASP A 631 31.62 21.91 -2.12
CA ASP A 631 31.22 20.59 -2.61
C ASP A 631 32.43 19.65 -2.61
N VAL A 632 33.63 20.18 -2.87
CA VAL A 632 34.90 19.45 -2.72
C VAL A 632 35.13 19.02 -1.27
N ILE A 633 34.96 19.94 -0.30
CA ILE A 633 35.11 19.63 1.13
C ILE A 633 34.04 18.60 1.57
N LEU A 634 32.79 18.78 1.15
CA LEU A 634 31.71 17.85 1.45
C LEU A 634 32.03 16.44 0.95
N TYR A 635 32.52 16.32 -0.30
CA TYR A 635 32.92 15.04 -0.86
C TYR A 635 34.07 14.42 -0.06
N ASN A 636 35.13 15.18 0.23
CA ASN A 636 36.28 14.70 0.97
C ASN A 636 35.88 14.21 2.38
N LEU A 637 35.05 14.97 3.12
CA LEU A 637 34.49 14.56 4.41
C LEU A 637 33.64 13.29 4.29
N SER A 638 32.83 13.19 3.23
CA SER A 638 32.01 12.01 2.96
C SER A 638 32.79 10.76 2.58
N LEU A 639 34.11 10.89 2.37
CA LEU A 639 35.05 9.79 2.22
C LEU A 639 35.97 9.61 3.44
N GLY A 640 35.61 10.20 4.58
CA GLY A 640 36.34 10.02 5.84
C GLY A 640 37.56 10.93 6.01
N ALA A 641 37.70 12.01 5.23
CA ALA A 641 38.68 13.05 5.55
C ALA A 641 38.38 13.65 6.93
N LYS A 642 39.44 13.94 7.69
CA LYS A 642 39.36 14.44 9.07
C LYS A 642 39.67 15.92 9.11
N ARG A 643 39.30 16.58 10.22
CA ARG A 643 39.69 17.96 10.51
C ARG A 643 41.21 18.24 10.45
N THR A 644 42.03 17.19 10.53
CA THR A 644 43.49 17.26 10.46
C THR A 644 44.02 17.19 9.04
N ASP A 645 43.21 16.78 8.07
CA ASP A 645 43.61 16.61 6.67
C ASP A 645 43.41 17.93 5.93
N LEU A 646 44.10 18.99 6.39
CA LEU A 646 43.87 20.37 5.94
C LEU A 646 43.88 20.56 4.40
N PRO A 647 44.75 19.89 3.61
CA PRO A 647 44.69 19.94 2.14
C PRO A 647 43.37 19.43 1.53
N LEU A 648 42.51 18.76 2.31
CA LEU A 648 41.23 18.21 1.84
C LEU A 648 40.00 18.90 2.45
N VAL A 649 40.15 19.62 3.56
CA VAL A 649 39.01 20.17 4.33
C VAL A 649 39.08 21.67 4.59
N TYR A 650 40.14 22.35 4.12
CA TYR A 650 40.31 23.79 4.31
C TYR A 650 40.72 24.48 3.01
N GLU A 651 39.83 25.30 2.49
CA GLU A 651 39.93 25.98 1.20
C GLU A 651 41.10 26.97 1.10
N ASN A 652 41.54 27.58 2.22
CA ASN A 652 42.69 28.49 2.23
C ASN A 652 44.03 27.77 2.53
N ASN A 653 44.07 26.44 2.51
CA ASN A 653 45.33 25.72 2.54
C ASN A 653 46.03 25.84 1.17
N ASP A 654 47.32 26.13 1.13
CA ASP A 654 48.11 26.26 -0.12
C ASP A 654 48.13 24.98 -0.98
N HIS A 655 47.65 23.86 -0.44
CA HIS A 655 47.55 22.56 -1.11
C HIS A 655 46.11 22.03 -1.15
N PHE A 656 45.11 22.89 -0.95
CA PHE A 656 43.70 22.51 -1.06
C PHE A 656 43.40 21.85 -2.41
N GLN A 657 42.82 20.65 -2.39
CA GLN A 657 42.54 19.88 -3.60
C GLN A 657 41.35 18.94 -3.44
N ALA A 658 40.73 18.63 -4.58
CA ALA A 658 39.77 17.53 -4.66
C ALA A 658 40.48 16.18 -4.69
N LEU A 659 39.91 15.19 -3.99
CA LEU A 659 40.34 13.80 -4.17
C LEU A 659 40.10 13.36 -5.62
N PRO A 660 40.99 12.56 -6.25
CA PRO A 660 40.85 12.15 -7.65
C PRO A 660 39.47 11.56 -8.01
N THR A 661 38.88 10.80 -7.11
CA THR A 661 37.58 10.16 -7.32
C THR A 661 36.41 11.15 -7.37
N PHE A 662 36.61 12.43 -7.03
CA PHE A 662 35.59 13.48 -7.21
C PHE A 662 35.11 13.58 -8.65
N GLY A 663 35.89 13.13 -9.64
CA GLY A 663 35.48 13.09 -11.05
C GLY A 663 34.22 12.29 -11.36
N VAL A 664 33.70 11.47 -10.43
CA VAL A 664 32.40 10.81 -10.54
C VAL A 664 31.24 11.66 -10.02
N ILE A 665 31.47 12.85 -9.48
CA ILE A 665 30.39 13.69 -8.92
C ILE A 665 29.64 14.47 -10.00
N PRO A 666 30.31 15.20 -10.94
CA PRO A 666 29.63 16.08 -11.88
C PRO A 666 28.66 15.42 -12.87
N TRP A 667 28.62 14.09 -12.95
CA TRP A 667 27.67 13.37 -13.79
C TRP A 667 26.34 13.05 -13.09
N PHE A 668 26.21 13.26 -11.78
CA PHE A 668 24.98 12.92 -11.08
C PHE A 668 23.85 13.84 -11.55
N ASN A 669 22.65 13.27 -11.66
CA ASN A 669 21.48 13.94 -12.21
C ASN A 669 21.61 14.38 -13.68
N THR A 670 22.59 13.85 -14.41
CA THR A 670 22.68 14.06 -15.87
C THR A 670 21.44 13.51 -16.55
N THR A 671 20.73 14.35 -17.29
CA THR A 671 19.60 13.95 -18.13
C THR A 671 20.13 13.19 -19.35
N THR A 672 19.73 11.92 -19.50
CA THR A 672 20.08 11.10 -20.66
C THR A 672 19.11 11.35 -21.81
N PRO A 673 19.57 11.39 -23.07
CA PRO A 673 18.68 11.50 -24.24
C PRO A 673 18.02 10.16 -24.63
N TRP A 674 18.03 9.17 -23.73
CA TRP A 674 17.36 7.88 -23.88
C TRP A 674 16.69 7.49 -22.57
N ASP A 675 15.61 6.72 -22.66
CA ASP A 675 14.95 6.07 -21.53
C ASP A 675 15.46 4.63 -21.37
N MET A 676 15.67 4.18 -20.13
CA MET A 676 16.12 2.81 -19.85
C MET A 676 15.04 1.78 -20.22
N GLY A 677 13.77 2.11 -20.10
CA GLY A 677 12.63 1.26 -20.44
C GLY A 677 12.51 0.95 -21.94
N ASP A 678 13.07 1.82 -22.79
CA ASP A 678 13.02 1.64 -24.25
C ASP A 678 14.15 0.73 -24.75
N ILE A 679 15.28 0.68 -24.02
CA ILE A 679 16.49 -0.02 -24.45
C ILE A 679 16.69 -1.39 -23.78
N VAL A 680 15.88 -1.76 -22.79
CA VAL A 680 15.88 -3.10 -22.18
C VAL A 680 14.45 -3.56 -21.88
N LYS A 681 14.25 -4.89 -21.73
CA LYS A 681 12.93 -5.44 -21.41
C LYS A 681 12.58 -5.22 -19.93
N ASN A 682 11.31 -5.04 -19.57
CA ASN A 682 10.83 -5.06 -18.17
C ASN A 682 11.69 -4.20 -17.22
N PHE A 683 12.11 -3.00 -17.64
CA PHE A 683 13.00 -2.18 -16.84
C PHE A 683 12.39 -1.88 -15.47
N SER A 684 13.16 -2.15 -14.42
CA SER A 684 12.83 -1.77 -13.06
C SER A 684 14.06 -1.14 -12.40
N PRO A 685 13.98 0.11 -11.92
CA PRO A 685 15.07 0.75 -11.19
C PRO A 685 15.51 -0.05 -9.96
N MET A 686 14.59 -0.80 -9.35
CA MET A 686 14.86 -1.63 -8.16
C MET A 686 15.75 -2.85 -8.46
N MET A 687 15.79 -3.27 -9.72
CA MET A 687 16.57 -4.43 -10.18
C MET A 687 17.93 -4.03 -10.77
N LEU A 688 18.21 -2.73 -10.86
CA LEU A 688 19.45 -2.15 -11.37
C LEU A 688 20.53 -2.20 -10.29
N LEU A 689 21.67 -2.79 -10.63
CA LEU A 689 22.87 -2.81 -9.80
C LEU A 689 24.01 -2.11 -10.55
N HIS A 690 24.67 -1.15 -9.90
CA HIS A 690 25.90 -0.57 -10.43
C HIS A 690 27.01 -1.63 -10.33
N GLY A 691 27.42 -2.20 -11.47
CA GLY A 691 28.35 -3.32 -11.52
C GLY A 691 29.81 -2.88 -11.61
N GLU A 692 30.11 -1.92 -12.49
CA GLU A 692 31.47 -1.47 -12.74
C GLU A 692 31.54 0.03 -13.01
N GLN A 693 32.65 0.65 -12.60
CA GLN A 693 32.96 2.06 -12.84
C GLN A 693 34.35 2.18 -13.44
N TYR A 694 34.46 2.93 -14.54
CA TYR A 694 35.72 3.48 -15.04
C TYR A 694 35.66 5.01 -14.94
N MET A 695 36.78 5.63 -14.60
CA MET A 695 36.92 7.08 -14.63
C MET A 695 38.31 7.49 -15.10
N GLU A 696 38.38 8.62 -15.78
CA GLU A 696 39.59 9.26 -16.30
C GLU A 696 39.55 10.74 -15.93
N ILE A 697 40.66 11.22 -15.36
CA ILE A 697 40.89 12.64 -15.06
C ILE A 697 41.66 13.22 -16.24
N ARG A 698 41.01 14.11 -16.98
CA ARG A 698 41.55 14.71 -18.20
C ARG A 698 42.24 16.05 -17.95
N LYS A 699 41.93 16.70 -16.83
CA LYS A 699 42.60 17.90 -16.34
C LYS A 699 43.10 17.70 -14.91
N PHE A 700 44.40 17.91 -14.69
CA PHE A 700 45.02 17.86 -13.37
C PHE A 700 45.89 19.11 -13.13
N PRO A 701 45.90 19.72 -11.93
CA PRO A 701 45.04 19.41 -10.77
C PRO A 701 43.55 19.62 -11.11
N ILE A 702 42.70 18.88 -10.40
CA ILE A 702 41.25 19.03 -10.53
C ILE A 702 40.88 20.45 -10.04
N PRO A 703 40.17 21.27 -10.84
CA PRO A 703 39.70 22.56 -10.38
C PRO A 703 38.87 22.39 -9.11
N THR A 704 39.10 23.22 -8.10
CA THR A 704 38.34 23.19 -6.83
C THR A 704 37.04 23.98 -6.90
N ASP A 705 36.86 24.78 -7.95
CA ASP A 705 35.63 25.43 -8.38
C ASP A 705 35.56 25.32 -9.90
N ALA A 706 34.40 24.91 -10.42
CA ALA A 706 34.16 24.91 -11.86
C ALA A 706 32.67 24.94 -12.17
N ARG A 707 32.33 25.63 -13.26
CA ARG A 707 31.05 25.45 -13.94
C ARG A 707 31.20 24.35 -14.97
N THR A 708 30.36 23.32 -14.92
CA THR A 708 30.54 22.17 -15.80
C THR A 708 29.29 21.81 -16.58
N LYS A 709 29.49 21.17 -17.74
CA LYS A 709 28.43 20.49 -18.49
C LYS A 709 28.85 19.04 -18.75
N THR A 710 27.97 18.11 -18.42
CA THR A 710 28.16 16.68 -18.64
C THR A 710 27.33 16.20 -19.83
N TYR A 711 28.00 15.50 -20.75
CA TYR A 711 27.42 14.96 -21.99
C TYR A 711 27.39 13.43 -21.91
N PRO A 712 26.22 12.81 -21.65
CA PRO A 712 26.05 11.37 -21.63
C PRO A 712 26.01 10.78 -23.04
N LYS A 713 26.46 9.53 -23.17
CA LYS A 713 26.36 8.73 -24.39
C LYS A 713 26.10 7.27 -24.06
N LEU A 714 25.11 6.66 -24.68
CA LEU A 714 24.90 5.22 -24.59
C LEU A 714 26.01 4.52 -25.40
N ILE A 715 26.84 3.72 -24.73
CA ILE A 715 27.97 3.02 -25.36
C ILE A 715 27.52 1.66 -25.87
N ASP A 716 26.89 0.86 -25.00
CA ASP A 716 26.55 -0.53 -25.33
C ASP A 716 25.37 -1.04 -24.49
N VAL A 717 24.64 -2.00 -25.05
CA VAL A 717 23.57 -2.73 -24.36
C VAL A 717 23.72 -4.21 -24.70
N VAL A 718 23.96 -5.04 -23.68
CA VAL A 718 24.27 -6.47 -23.85
C VAL A 718 23.16 -7.31 -23.23
N ASP A 719 22.62 -8.24 -24.02
CA ASP A 719 21.57 -9.16 -23.58
C ASP A 719 22.18 -10.40 -22.89
N LYS A 720 22.02 -10.52 -21.58
CA LYS A 720 22.49 -11.68 -20.80
C LYS A 720 21.40 -12.74 -20.60
N GLY A 721 20.35 -12.72 -21.41
CA GLY A 721 19.21 -13.65 -21.35
C GLY A 721 18.28 -13.32 -20.19
N ALA A 722 18.71 -13.57 -18.95
CA ALA A 722 17.92 -13.26 -17.75
C ALA A 722 18.15 -11.83 -17.22
N ALA A 723 19.05 -11.06 -17.84
CA ALA A 723 19.42 -9.71 -17.42
C ALA A 723 19.95 -8.90 -18.61
N ALA A 724 20.05 -7.59 -18.45
CA ALA A 724 20.73 -6.69 -19.38
C ALA A 724 21.97 -6.08 -18.73
N LEU A 725 23.01 -5.82 -19.51
CA LEU A 725 24.06 -4.86 -19.14
C LEU A 725 23.88 -3.61 -19.98
N VAL A 726 23.88 -2.45 -19.34
CA VAL A 726 23.88 -1.15 -20.03
C VAL A 726 25.16 -0.42 -19.67
N VAL A 727 25.89 0.03 -20.70
CA VAL A 727 27.13 0.78 -20.57
C VAL A 727 26.88 2.20 -21.06
N ALA A 728 27.09 3.19 -20.17
CA ALA A 728 26.92 4.60 -20.48
C ALA A 728 28.22 5.37 -20.19
N GLY A 729 28.63 6.19 -21.15
CA GLY A 729 29.78 7.09 -21.05
C GLY A 729 29.35 8.51 -20.77
N TYR A 730 30.17 9.27 -20.05
CA TYR A 730 29.86 10.64 -19.66
C TYR A 730 31.12 11.48 -19.73
N THR A 731 31.11 12.49 -20.60
CA THR A 731 32.20 13.47 -20.72
C THR A 731 31.79 14.75 -20.02
N THR A 732 32.51 15.13 -18.97
CA THR A 732 32.29 16.39 -18.25
C THR A 732 33.30 17.42 -18.74
N LYS A 733 32.79 18.57 -19.17
CA LYS A 733 33.59 19.70 -19.67
C LYS A 733 33.43 20.91 -18.76
N ASP A 734 34.46 21.74 -18.68
CA ASP A 734 34.34 23.10 -18.19
C ASP A 734 33.41 23.88 -19.14
N ALA A 735 32.35 24.46 -18.59
CA ALA A 735 31.31 25.13 -19.36
C ALA A 735 31.79 26.47 -19.96
N SER A 736 32.85 27.06 -19.41
CA SER A 736 33.42 28.33 -19.86
C SER A 736 34.49 28.15 -20.95
N THR A 737 35.33 27.12 -20.83
CA THR A 737 36.45 26.88 -21.77
C THR A 737 36.17 25.77 -22.78
N GLY A 738 35.23 24.87 -22.49
CA GLY A 738 34.95 23.67 -23.27
C GLY A 738 35.96 22.53 -23.10
N GLU A 739 36.94 22.70 -22.21
CA GLU A 739 37.99 21.72 -21.90
C GLU A 739 37.41 20.50 -21.16
N ASP A 740 37.83 19.29 -21.55
CA ASP A 740 37.43 18.06 -20.87
C ASP A 740 38.07 17.97 -19.48
N LEU A 741 37.24 17.84 -18.45
CA LEU A 741 37.69 17.65 -17.06
C LEU A 741 37.74 16.16 -16.70
N PHE A 742 36.66 15.43 -17.03
CA PHE A 742 36.50 14.03 -16.67
C PHE A 742 35.86 13.23 -17.80
N TYR A 743 36.19 11.95 -17.86
CA TYR A 743 35.43 10.96 -18.61
C TYR A 743 35.12 9.76 -17.73
N ASN A 744 33.86 9.35 -17.71
CA ASN A 744 33.36 8.25 -16.89
C ASN A 744 32.66 7.20 -17.76
N GLU A 745 32.78 5.92 -17.41
CA GLU A 745 31.88 4.87 -17.90
C GLU A 745 31.25 4.12 -16.73
N SER A 746 29.91 4.09 -16.70
CA SER A 746 29.14 3.21 -15.82
C SER A 746 28.77 1.94 -16.58
N THR A 747 28.89 0.80 -15.92
CA THR A 747 28.21 -0.43 -16.35
C THR A 747 27.20 -0.83 -15.28
N VAL A 748 25.92 -0.84 -15.66
CA VAL A 748 24.83 -1.29 -14.80
C VAL A 748 24.32 -2.65 -15.25
N PHE A 749 23.98 -3.50 -14.29
CA PHE A 749 23.41 -4.82 -14.51
C PHE A 749 21.96 -4.82 -14.04
N ILE A 750 21.03 -5.07 -14.95
CA ILE A 750 19.59 -4.96 -14.71
C ILE A 750 18.98 -6.37 -14.76
N ARG A 751 18.66 -6.91 -13.58
CA ARG A 751 18.11 -8.26 -13.45
C ARG A 751 16.68 -8.33 -13.98
N GLY A 752 16.33 -9.41 -14.67
CA GLY A 752 15.00 -9.60 -15.26
C GLY A 752 14.77 -8.86 -16.58
N SER A 753 15.74 -8.07 -17.02
CA SER A 753 15.61 -7.18 -18.18
C SER A 753 16.30 -7.66 -19.47
N GLY A 754 16.71 -8.93 -19.52
CA GLY A 754 17.26 -9.57 -20.72
C GLY A 754 16.18 -10.19 -21.61
N GLY A 755 16.63 -10.96 -22.61
CA GLY A 755 15.76 -11.74 -23.49
C GLY A 755 15.03 -10.89 -24.53
N PHE A 756 15.69 -9.82 -24.99
CA PHE A 756 15.23 -8.92 -26.05
C PHE A 756 15.93 -9.19 -27.39
N GLY A 757 16.77 -10.22 -27.49
CA GLY A 757 17.38 -10.67 -28.74
C GLY A 757 18.66 -9.90 -29.11
N GLY A 758 19.25 -9.16 -28.16
CA GLY A 758 20.51 -8.44 -28.35
C GLY A 758 21.74 -9.34 -28.31
N SER A 759 22.92 -8.76 -28.55
CA SER A 759 24.18 -9.50 -28.49
C SER A 759 24.47 -10.00 -27.05
N PRO A 760 24.92 -11.26 -26.86
CA PRO A 760 25.30 -11.78 -25.55
C PRO A 760 26.67 -11.31 -25.05
N LYS A 761 27.41 -10.60 -25.90
CA LYS A 761 28.74 -10.06 -25.62
C LYS A 761 28.77 -8.55 -25.92
N PRO A 762 29.64 -7.78 -25.24
CA PRO A 762 29.87 -6.39 -25.59
C PRO A 762 30.18 -6.23 -27.09
N THR A 763 29.54 -5.24 -27.72
CA THR A 763 29.64 -4.94 -29.15
C THR A 763 30.40 -3.65 -29.42
N ALA A 764 30.47 -2.75 -28.45
CA ALA A 764 31.14 -1.46 -28.60
C ALA A 764 32.64 -1.55 -28.29
N ALA A 765 33.46 -0.88 -29.11
CA ALA A 765 34.86 -0.63 -28.78
C ALA A 765 34.95 0.36 -27.61
N ARG A 766 35.74 0.02 -26.59
CA ARG A 766 35.89 0.80 -25.35
C ARG A 766 37.36 1.01 -25.03
N PRO A 767 37.74 2.06 -24.27
CA PRO A 767 39.11 2.29 -23.84
C PRO A 767 39.70 1.06 -23.14
N LYS A 768 40.99 0.77 -23.37
CA LYS A 768 41.66 -0.41 -22.78
C LYS A 768 41.54 -0.44 -21.25
N GLY A 769 41.65 0.71 -20.59
CA GLY A 769 41.47 0.83 -19.14
C GLY A 769 40.04 0.53 -18.67
N ALA A 770 39.03 0.88 -19.46
CA ALA A 770 37.62 0.68 -19.12
C ALA A 770 37.18 -0.79 -19.17
N VAL A 771 37.89 -1.63 -19.93
CA VAL A 771 37.64 -3.08 -20.05
C VAL A 771 38.71 -3.94 -19.37
N ALA A 772 39.68 -3.32 -18.70
CA ALA A 772 40.75 -4.04 -18.01
C ALA A 772 40.19 -4.84 -16.82
N ALA A 773 40.67 -6.07 -16.67
CA ALA A 773 40.36 -6.94 -15.55
C ALA A 773 41.65 -7.17 -14.73
N TYR A 774 41.95 -6.23 -13.84
CA TYR A 774 43.16 -6.28 -13.01
C TYR A 774 43.07 -7.41 -11.98
N LYS A 775 43.97 -8.39 -12.07
CA LYS A 775 44.06 -9.49 -11.10
C LYS A 775 45.15 -9.20 -10.08
N PRO A 776 44.86 -9.28 -8.76
CA PRO A 776 45.89 -9.17 -7.75
C PRO A 776 47.01 -10.20 -8.00
N PRO A 777 48.29 -9.79 -7.92
CA PRO A 777 49.39 -10.72 -8.10
C PRO A 777 49.44 -11.71 -6.93
N GLN A 778 49.97 -12.91 -7.15
CA GLN A 778 50.10 -13.96 -6.14
C GLN A 778 51.29 -13.68 -5.20
N ARG A 779 51.31 -12.49 -4.60
CA ARG A 779 52.31 -12.02 -3.62
C ARG A 779 51.63 -11.09 -2.60
N LYS A 780 52.28 -10.84 -1.46
CA LYS A 780 51.77 -9.88 -0.47
C LYS A 780 51.62 -8.48 -1.08
N ALA A 781 50.60 -7.75 -0.63
CA ALA A 781 50.38 -6.35 -0.98
C ALA A 781 51.57 -5.49 -0.58
N ASP A 782 51.92 -4.53 -1.43
CA ASP A 782 52.97 -3.55 -1.15
C ASP A 782 52.52 -2.59 -0.04
N VAL A 783 51.25 -2.22 -0.06
CA VAL A 783 50.63 -1.37 0.95
C VAL A 783 49.24 -1.90 1.31
N VAL A 784 48.91 -1.86 2.60
CA VAL A 784 47.59 -2.16 3.13
C VAL A 784 47.13 -0.97 3.95
N VAL A 785 45.92 -0.49 3.71
CA VAL A 785 45.28 0.58 4.50
C VAL A 785 43.90 0.11 4.94
N GLU A 786 43.61 0.28 6.23
CA GLU A 786 42.31 0.01 6.82
C GLU A 786 41.66 1.34 7.24
N GLU A 787 40.39 1.50 6.88
CA GLU A 787 39.60 2.68 7.26
C GLU A 787 38.20 2.27 7.69
N LYS A 788 37.83 2.63 8.92
CA LYS A 788 36.49 2.42 9.46
C LYS A 788 35.57 3.55 9.00
N THR A 789 34.51 3.18 8.29
CA THR A 789 33.45 4.13 7.90
C THR A 789 32.60 4.52 9.11
N SER A 790 31.96 5.68 9.09
CA SER A 790 30.96 6.03 10.12
C SER A 790 29.62 5.35 9.84
N GLU A 791 28.76 5.26 10.85
CA GLU A 791 27.37 4.79 10.65
C GLU A 791 26.57 5.77 9.76
N ASP A 792 26.92 7.05 9.78
CA ASP A 792 26.30 8.10 8.95
C ASP A 792 26.93 8.25 7.56
N GLN A 793 27.90 7.40 7.19
CA GLN A 793 28.71 7.60 5.98
C GLN A 793 27.86 7.69 4.71
N ALA A 794 26.84 6.83 4.60
CA ALA A 794 25.91 6.86 3.47
C ALA A 794 25.03 8.11 3.48
N ALA A 795 24.58 8.56 4.66
CA ALA A 795 23.79 9.78 4.82
C ALA A 795 24.56 11.05 4.42
N LEU A 796 25.87 11.06 4.65
CA LEU A 796 26.76 12.15 4.23
C LEU A 796 27.09 12.06 2.73
N TYR A 797 27.49 10.87 2.23
CA TYR A 797 27.91 10.69 0.84
C TYR A 797 26.80 11.01 -0.17
N ARG A 798 25.55 10.65 0.12
CA ARG A 798 24.40 10.95 -0.75
C ARG A 798 24.20 12.44 -1.02
N LEU A 799 24.73 13.32 -0.16
CA LEU A 799 24.59 14.77 -0.35
C LEU A 799 25.34 15.26 -1.61
N ASN A 800 26.33 14.51 -2.08
CA ASN A 800 27.11 14.84 -3.28
C ASN A 800 26.36 14.60 -4.61
N GLY A 801 25.18 13.96 -4.61
CA GLY A 801 24.35 13.85 -5.82
C GLY A 801 23.55 12.56 -5.92
N ASP A 802 24.06 11.43 -5.41
CA ASP A 802 23.33 10.16 -5.43
C ASP A 802 22.27 10.12 -4.32
N ARG A 803 21.02 10.41 -4.67
CA ARG A 803 19.91 10.49 -3.71
C ARG A 803 19.15 9.17 -3.54
N ASN A 804 19.63 8.07 -4.11
CA ASN A 804 18.92 6.79 -4.12
C ASN A 804 18.50 6.34 -2.69
N PRO A 805 17.20 6.09 -2.44
CA PRO A 805 16.71 5.70 -1.12
C PRO A 805 17.31 4.39 -0.57
N LEU A 806 17.84 3.52 -1.46
CA LEU A 806 18.54 2.27 -1.10
C LEU A 806 19.62 2.46 -0.02
N HIS A 807 20.20 3.66 0.06
CA HIS A 807 21.31 3.99 0.95
C HIS A 807 20.89 4.68 2.26
N ILE A 808 19.59 4.91 2.50
CA ILE A 808 19.13 5.60 3.71
C ILE A 808 17.80 5.07 4.28
N ASP A 809 16.90 4.56 3.43
CA ASP A 809 15.56 4.11 3.83
C ASP A 809 15.52 2.57 3.94
N PRO A 810 15.36 2.01 5.16
CA PRO A 810 15.33 0.57 5.36
C PRO A 810 14.23 -0.16 4.59
N GLU A 811 13.07 0.47 4.38
CA GLU A 811 11.98 -0.19 3.65
C GLU A 811 12.30 -0.29 2.16
N PHE A 812 12.87 0.77 1.59
CA PHE A 812 13.35 0.73 0.20
C PHE A 812 14.53 -0.24 0.01
N SER A 813 15.46 -0.30 0.96
CA SER A 813 16.60 -1.22 0.89
C SER A 813 16.17 -2.69 0.84
N LYS A 814 15.12 -3.06 1.59
CA LYS A 814 14.56 -4.42 1.58
C LYS A 814 14.04 -4.81 0.21
N VAL A 815 13.41 -3.89 -0.52
CA VAL A 815 12.93 -4.13 -1.88
C VAL A 815 14.09 -4.44 -2.84
N GLY A 816 15.22 -3.77 -2.67
CA GLY A 816 16.47 -4.07 -3.40
C GLY A 816 17.12 -5.41 -3.01
N GLY A 817 16.61 -6.11 -1.99
CA GLY A 817 17.14 -7.37 -1.47
C GLY A 817 18.14 -7.21 -0.32
N PHE A 818 18.23 -6.04 0.31
CA PHE A 818 19.15 -5.76 1.41
C PHE A 818 18.42 -5.59 2.74
N LYS A 819 18.91 -6.24 3.80
CA LYS A 819 18.25 -6.20 5.12
C LYS A 819 18.25 -4.80 5.77
N THR A 820 19.25 -4.00 5.44
CA THR A 820 19.48 -2.64 5.95
C THR A 820 20.05 -1.78 4.83
N PRO A 821 19.98 -0.43 4.95
CA PRO A 821 20.64 0.46 4.01
C PRO A 821 22.13 0.16 3.87
N ILE A 822 22.59 0.14 2.62
CA ILE A 822 23.96 -0.19 2.26
C ILE A 822 24.75 1.07 1.93
N LEU A 823 26.06 1.03 2.06
CA LEU A 823 26.93 2.10 1.59
C LEU A 823 26.97 2.11 0.04
N HIS A 824 27.06 3.30 -0.56
CA HIS A 824 27.22 3.46 -2.00
C HIS A 824 28.50 2.76 -2.48
N GLY A 825 28.43 1.99 -3.58
CA GLY A 825 29.63 1.40 -4.19
C GLY A 825 30.67 2.48 -4.55
N LEU A 826 30.21 3.62 -5.09
CA LEU A 826 31.05 4.77 -5.40
C LEU A 826 31.67 5.43 -4.16
N CYS A 827 31.07 5.30 -2.97
CA CYS A 827 31.68 5.72 -1.71
C CYS A 827 32.84 4.78 -1.32
N SER A 828 32.64 3.45 -1.42
CA SER A 828 33.73 2.48 -1.21
C SER A 828 34.87 2.65 -2.22
N LEU A 829 34.54 2.99 -3.47
CA LEU A 829 35.51 3.40 -4.48
C LEU A 829 36.25 4.66 -4.04
N GLY A 830 35.53 5.68 -3.56
CA GLY A 830 36.11 6.92 -3.08
C GLY A 830 37.14 6.71 -1.96
N VAL A 831 36.79 5.91 -0.95
CA VAL A 831 37.70 5.53 0.15
C VAL A 831 38.93 4.79 -0.38
N SER A 832 38.73 3.81 -1.27
CA SER A 832 39.85 3.03 -1.85
C SER A 832 40.75 3.92 -2.73
N GLY A 833 40.16 4.84 -3.50
CA GLY A 833 40.87 5.81 -4.33
C GLY A 833 41.66 6.82 -3.48
N LYS A 834 41.13 7.23 -2.31
CA LYS A 834 41.86 8.03 -1.32
C LYS A 834 43.09 7.27 -0.79
N HIS A 835 42.95 5.98 -0.51
CA HIS A 835 44.08 5.14 -0.08
C HIS A 835 45.16 5.07 -1.16
N VAL A 836 44.78 4.83 -2.43
CA VAL A 836 45.74 4.82 -3.55
C VAL A 836 46.41 6.18 -3.70
N PHE A 837 45.63 7.26 -3.72
CA PHE A 837 46.13 8.63 -3.89
C PHE A 837 47.11 9.02 -2.78
N SER A 838 46.77 8.77 -1.52
CA SER A 838 47.61 9.09 -0.36
C SER A 838 48.92 8.30 -0.30
N LYS A 839 48.98 7.12 -0.93
CA LYS A 839 50.17 6.24 -0.89
C LYS A 839 51.03 6.32 -2.14
N PHE A 840 50.42 6.60 -3.29
CA PHE A 840 51.09 6.49 -4.58
C PHE A 840 51.07 7.76 -5.43
N GLY A 841 50.25 8.76 -5.09
CA GLY A 841 50.19 10.02 -5.83
C GLY A 841 48.98 10.17 -6.76
N PRO A 842 48.95 11.25 -7.56
CA PRO A 842 47.87 11.56 -8.49
C PRO A 842 47.50 10.41 -9.42
N ILE A 843 46.20 10.22 -9.59
CA ILE A 843 45.60 9.16 -10.41
C ILE A 843 45.19 9.78 -11.74
N LYS A 844 45.58 9.16 -12.85
CA LYS A 844 45.16 9.52 -14.21
C LYS A 844 43.83 8.87 -14.57
N ASN A 845 43.69 7.57 -14.31
CA ASN A 845 42.45 6.85 -14.50
C ASN A 845 42.33 5.70 -13.49
N LEU A 846 41.10 5.22 -13.30
CA LEU A 846 40.79 4.16 -12.36
C LEU A 846 39.63 3.31 -12.87
N LYS A 847 39.75 1.99 -12.72
CA LYS A 847 38.71 1.00 -13.00
C LYS A 847 38.42 0.16 -11.77
N VAL A 848 37.13 -0.12 -11.51
CA VAL A 848 36.68 -1.06 -10.46
C VAL A 848 35.54 -1.96 -10.94
N ARG A 849 35.37 -3.08 -10.25
CA ARG A 849 34.14 -3.87 -10.20
C ARG A 849 33.63 -3.95 -8.76
N PHE A 850 32.37 -3.60 -8.55
CA PHE A 850 31.69 -3.75 -7.27
C PHE A 850 31.31 -5.22 -7.09
N ALA A 851 31.80 -5.85 -6.03
CA ALA A 851 31.75 -7.30 -5.84
C ALA A 851 30.98 -7.74 -4.60
N GLY A 852 30.54 -6.80 -3.77
CA GLY A 852 29.79 -7.10 -2.56
C GLY A 852 29.19 -5.87 -1.91
N VAL A 853 28.61 -6.10 -0.73
CA VAL A 853 27.86 -5.11 0.04
C VAL A 853 28.70 -4.63 1.21
N VAL A 854 28.72 -3.32 1.40
CA VAL A 854 29.32 -2.66 2.57
C VAL A 854 28.20 -2.01 3.35
N LEU A 855 28.18 -2.19 4.66
CA LEU A 855 27.28 -1.47 5.56
C LEU A 855 28.02 -0.27 6.17
N PRO A 856 27.36 0.90 6.32
CA PRO A 856 27.94 2.00 7.09
C PRO A 856 28.35 1.53 8.49
N GLY A 857 29.49 2.03 8.99
CA GLY A 857 30.10 1.60 10.25
C GLY A 857 31.15 0.48 10.11
N GLN A 858 31.18 -0.23 8.98
CA GLN A 858 32.15 -1.31 8.73
C GLN A 858 33.52 -0.76 8.29
N THR A 859 34.53 -1.61 8.42
CA THR A 859 35.93 -1.32 8.11
C THR A 859 36.32 -1.83 6.74
N LEU A 860 36.82 -0.94 5.88
CA LEU A 860 37.33 -1.26 4.56
C LEU A 860 38.85 -1.43 4.62
N LYS A 861 39.33 -2.59 4.18
CA LYS A 861 40.76 -2.89 4.00
C LYS A 861 41.09 -2.87 2.51
N THR A 862 41.88 -1.88 2.08
CA THR A 862 42.39 -1.78 0.71
C THR A 862 43.81 -2.33 0.64
N GLU A 863 43.99 -3.37 -0.16
CA GLU A 863 45.28 -4.00 -0.45
C GLU A 863 45.74 -3.52 -1.83
N MET A 864 46.99 -3.05 -1.93
CA MET A 864 47.52 -2.36 -3.11
C MET A 864 48.86 -2.95 -3.54
N TRP A 865 49.02 -3.15 -4.84
CA TRP A 865 50.24 -3.65 -5.49
C TRP A 865 50.63 -2.71 -6.62
N LYS A 866 51.87 -2.21 -6.60
CA LYS A 866 52.39 -1.34 -7.65
C LYS A 866 53.08 -2.19 -8.73
N GLU A 867 52.53 -2.17 -9.94
CA GLU A 867 53.08 -2.85 -11.12
C GLU A 867 53.36 -1.79 -12.20
N GLY A 868 54.62 -1.38 -12.33
CA GLY A 868 55.00 -0.28 -13.20
C GLY A 868 54.33 1.04 -12.79
N ASN A 869 53.58 1.64 -13.72
CA ASN A 869 52.81 2.88 -13.49
C ASN A 869 51.35 2.63 -13.04
N THR A 870 50.96 1.39 -12.78
CA THR A 870 49.60 1.03 -12.33
C THR A 870 49.63 0.48 -10.91
N VAL A 871 48.71 0.96 -10.07
CA VAL A 871 48.43 0.38 -8.76
C VAL A 871 47.21 -0.51 -8.88
N LEU A 872 47.43 -1.82 -8.80
CA LEU A 872 46.36 -2.81 -8.71
C LEU A 872 45.86 -2.80 -7.27
N PHE A 873 44.55 -2.89 -7.06
CA PHE A 873 44.01 -2.94 -5.71
C PHE A 873 42.77 -3.82 -5.60
N GLN A 874 42.47 -4.21 -4.37
CA GLN A 874 41.19 -4.80 -3.99
C GLN A 874 40.78 -4.28 -2.62
N THR A 875 39.48 -4.27 -2.35
CA THR A 875 38.96 -3.82 -1.06
C THR A 875 38.08 -4.89 -0.46
N THR A 876 38.36 -5.23 0.80
CA THR A 876 37.60 -6.21 1.59
C THR A 876 36.95 -5.53 2.79
N VAL A 877 35.80 -6.07 3.23
CA VAL A 877 35.14 -5.66 4.47
C VAL A 877 35.71 -6.49 5.60
N VAL A 878 36.53 -5.90 6.47
CA VAL A 878 37.24 -6.62 7.55
C VAL A 878 36.25 -7.38 8.43
N ASP A 879 35.13 -6.75 8.78
CA ASP A 879 34.10 -7.29 9.66
C ASP A 879 33.45 -8.58 9.14
N THR A 880 33.50 -8.83 7.83
CA THR A 880 32.85 -10.01 7.21
C THR A 880 33.79 -10.90 6.41
N GLY A 881 35.02 -10.44 6.13
CA GLY A 881 35.96 -11.07 5.22
C GLY A 881 35.53 -11.06 3.74
N LYS A 882 34.42 -10.40 3.38
CA LYS A 882 33.87 -10.41 2.02
C LYS A 882 34.50 -9.31 1.14
N PRO A 883 34.62 -9.53 -0.18
CA PRO A 883 35.08 -8.50 -1.10
C PRO A 883 34.04 -7.40 -1.28
N ALA A 884 34.49 -6.14 -1.30
CA ALA A 884 33.71 -4.97 -1.70
C ALA A 884 34.05 -4.55 -3.13
N ILE A 885 35.35 -4.47 -3.45
CA ILE A 885 35.88 -4.08 -4.76
C ILE A 885 36.88 -5.13 -5.24
N THR A 886 36.73 -5.55 -6.50
CA THR A 886 37.64 -6.47 -7.19
C THR A 886 37.95 -5.95 -8.59
N GLY A 887 38.88 -6.62 -9.29
CA GLY A 887 39.17 -6.30 -10.68
C GLY A 887 39.72 -4.89 -10.89
N ALA A 888 40.34 -4.31 -9.86
CA ALA A 888 40.57 -2.88 -9.78
C ALA A 888 42.02 -2.46 -9.99
N GLY A 889 42.18 -1.32 -10.66
CA GLY A 889 43.48 -0.74 -10.96
C GLY A 889 43.38 0.76 -11.19
N ALA A 890 44.44 1.46 -10.82
CA ALA A 890 44.59 2.90 -10.98
C ALA A 890 45.91 3.21 -11.69
N GLU A 891 45.86 3.83 -12.86
CA GLU A 891 47.05 4.34 -13.56
C GLU A 891 47.43 5.69 -12.93
N LEU A 892 48.69 5.86 -12.56
CA LEU A 892 49.18 7.10 -11.95
C LEU A 892 49.53 8.15 -13.01
N LEU A 893 49.48 9.42 -12.64
CA LEU A 893 49.97 10.51 -13.48
C LEU A 893 51.51 10.54 -13.41
N ASP A 894 52.18 10.47 -14.56
CA ASP A 894 53.65 10.45 -14.62
C ASP A 894 54.27 11.71 -13.95
N GLY A 895 55.26 11.50 -13.08
CA GLY A 895 56.10 12.57 -12.51
C GLY A 895 55.49 13.38 -11.36
N ALA A 896 54.25 13.10 -10.92
CA ALA A 896 53.62 13.85 -9.83
C ALA A 896 53.64 13.08 -8.49
N LYS A 897 54.09 13.74 -7.40
CA LYS A 897 53.98 13.21 -6.02
C LYS A 897 52.71 13.75 -5.35
N ALA A 898 52.03 12.93 -4.53
CA ALA A 898 50.94 13.41 -3.67
C ALA A 898 51.47 14.50 -2.71
N LYS A 899 50.69 15.57 -2.55
CA LYS A 899 50.88 16.62 -1.53
C LYS A 899 49.76 16.50 -0.48
N LEU A 900 49.68 15.35 0.18
CA LEU A 900 48.71 15.08 1.25
C LEU A 900 49.37 15.12 2.62
#